data_AF-A0A1I4ZQ47-F1
#
_entry.id   AF-A0A1I4ZQ47-F1
#
_cell.length_a   1.000
_cell.length_b   1.000
_cell.length_c   1.000
_cell.angle_alpha   90.00
_cell.angle_beta   90.00
_cell.angle_gamma   90.00
#
_symmetry.space_group_name_H-M   'P 1'
#
loop_
_entity.id
_entity.type
_entity.pdbx_description
1 polymer ?
#
loop_
_entity_poly.entity_id
_entity_poly.type
_entity_poly.pdbx_seq_one_letter_code
_entity_poly.pdbx_strand_id
1 'polypeptide(L)'
;MGVAMMYLHNYRKAFFGTLLTSAFLAGCDGSSSNFGSLPDVIDNGGTIPQADISPAVLDSAASFLGAATGKEIPLSVDSVIFINSALGLNDVPNDPQNLFGDLWMIVRDAYGAPVLDTQGCVQPIASETITLPDGTTTDTVPMVIDTLEEEPVCAVEEGYEQYTIELEIGRLNMVRTMTQNPTVFARALEEAIKNINASESIKLDPAGRLILVSSDPVTGLPVENTIDSPRENLALYNALLKEGRIAGFGPEKHEGGQTIAPQWLEIREDLDLGDLAYLRDGTPGRDHGVDLHDGYADLSQAVHDRQLDYATQTLSYIQYYDDGSACHYRDETGYAWEQVFGLEDYNGVNINGFMTHADDARRTIVFMHDVIQDMPEAPLQTLPTADGRFDLMHAAASFLGGASNKSVPLTIDGLVFINTVLGLNEGVDFTNKGEVFGDLWELERDVNGVPVLDENGCPQPISVNGGFVPMVLDPDSGECEIVEGFEDEVIELELGRLNVVRVALTNPRVLDRALYDVVENSINNSVGLQLDLSGRLAYGVEDAEAGTVTYKTVDSPLAGLAMYWALMRWGSLEGDVEIMVDGSWVTHTLVIDDASFTDVTLAEAGLEFLKADSSSSGVGHLPSGYVDYSTFTHTTETIYSGAEVDFVERQPDDLSCAYGDRTEDVWERVLGSDQYSGVNIEAFVKQAEDTRNVIQFIHTVIQDPLPEAI
;
A
#
# COMPACT_ATOMS: atom_id res chain seq x y z
N MET A 1 30.03 44.15 42.88
CA MET A 1 29.27 45.03 41.97
C MET A 1 28.36 44.08 41.20
N GLY A 2 27.06 43.94 41.51
CA GLY A 2 26.03 44.98 41.59
C GLY A 2 25.30 44.99 40.23
N VAL A 3 24.40 44.05 39.90
CA VAL A 3 22.99 43.88 40.33
C VAL A 3 22.01 44.78 39.53
N ALA A 4 20.97 44.15 38.95
CA ALA A 4 19.71 44.74 38.43
C ALA A 4 19.82 45.60 37.14
N MET A 5 18.78 45.85 36.30
CA MET A 5 17.36 45.42 36.28
C MET A 5 16.68 45.72 34.91
N MET A 6 15.70 44.86 34.54
CA MET A 6 14.33 45.17 34.04
C MET A 6 13.99 45.96 32.74
N TYR A 7 13.24 45.26 31.86
CA TYR A 7 11.89 45.58 31.31
C TYR A 7 11.58 46.87 30.49
N LEU A 8 11.19 46.65 29.22
CA LEU A 8 9.83 46.84 28.65
C LEU A 8 9.13 48.23 28.69
N HIS A 9 8.89 48.84 27.51
CA HIS A 9 7.72 49.69 27.11
C HIS A 9 7.99 50.34 25.71
N ASN A 10 7.05 50.84 24.87
CA ASN A 10 5.64 50.61 24.51
C ASN A 10 5.19 51.78 23.59
N TYR A 11 4.22 51.53 22.72
CA TYR A 11 3.43 52.45 21.85
C TYR A 11 3.14 53.91 22.28
N ARG A 12 3.01 54.84 21.29
CA ARG A 12 1.91 55.85 21.05
C ARG A 12 2.21 56.82 19.86
N LYS A 13 1.36 56.93 18.82
CA LYS A 13 0.17 57.81 18.58
C LYS A 13 0.39 59.35 18.49
N ALA A 14 0.05 59.98 17.34
CA ALA A 14 -1.06 60.99 17.17
C ALA A 14 -0.87 62.16 16.14
N PHE A 15 -1.72 62.16 15.08
CA PHE A 15 -2.58 63.25 14.53
C PHE A 15 -2.12 64.73 14.29
N PHE A 16 -2.25 65.19 13.01
CA PHE A 16 -2.77 66.49 12.48
C PHE A 16 -2.64 66.52 10.93
N GLY A 17 -3.37 67.27 10.07
CA GLY A 17 -4.68 67.95 10.16
C GLY A 17 -4.83 69.28 9.36
N THR A 18 -5.95 69.44 8.61
CA THR A 18 -6.58 70.67 7.98
C THR A 18 -6.42 70.79 6.42
N LEU A 19 -7.39 70.67 5.48
CA LEU A 19 -8.71 71.31 5.13
C LEU A 19 -8.61 72.49 4.11
N LEU A 20 -9.15 72.38 2.85
CA LEU A 20 -10.05 73.35 2.13
C LEU A 20 -10.34 73.13 0.59
N THR A 21 -11.64 73.12 0.23
CA THR A 21 -12.36 73.68 -0.97
C THR A 21 -12.11 73.31 -2.46
N SER A 22 -12.98 72.42 -2.99
CA SER A 22 -14.00 72.58 -4.08
C SER A 22 -13.90 73.62 -5.24
N ALA A 23 -14.13 73.16 -6.50
CA ALA A 23 -15.01 73.79 -7.53
C ALA A 23 -15.30 72.85 -8.74
N PHE A 24 -16.48 73.00 -9.39
CA PHE A 24 -16.97 72.22 -10.55
C PHE A 24 -16.56 72.82 -11.92
N LEU A 25 -16.39 71.99 -12.97
CA LEU A 25 -17.09 72.09 -14.28
C LEU A 25 -16.74 70.93 -15.24
N ALA A 26 -17.56 70.71 -16.27
CA ALA A 26 -17.62 69.46 -17.06
C ALA A 26 -16.93 69.50 -18.45
N GLY A 27 -16.63 68.32 -19.00
CA GLY A 27 -16.16 68.06 -20.38
C GLY A 27 -16.12 66.55 -20.67
N CYS A 28 -16.47 66.11 -21.88
CA CYS A 28 -16.74 64.70 -22.21
C CYS A 28 -15.54 63.95 -22.86
N ASP A 29 -15.74 62.63 -22.99
CA ASP A 29 -15.11 61.66 -23.89
C ASP A 29 -13.74 61.03 -23.54
N GLY A 30 -13.69 59.69 -23.56
CA GLY A 30 -12.45 58.90 -23.66
C GLY A 30 -12.41 57.62 -22.80
N SER A 31 -12.59 56.46 -23.41
CA SER A 31 -12.55 55.13 -22.76
C SER A 31 -11.28 54.83 -21.95
N SER A 32 -11.46 54.30 -20.74
CA SER A 32 -10.83 53.04 -20.28
C SER A 32 -11.44 52.58 -18.95
N SER A 33 -11.91 51.33 -18.90
CA SER A 33 -12.43 50.72 -17.67
C SER A 33 -11.28 50.23 -16.82
N ASN A 34 -11.06 50.86 -15.66
CA ASN A 34 -10.12 50.36 -14.66
C ASN A 34 -10.80 50.35 -13.28
N PHE A 35 -10.57 49.29 -12.52
CA PHE A 35 -11.22 49.05 -11.23
C PHE A 35 -10.93 50.16 -10.21
N GLY A 36 -11.97 50.59 -9.50
CA GLY A 36 -11.89 51.57 -8.41
C GLY A 36 -12.97 51.26 -7.37
N SER A 37 -12.53 51.03 -6.14
CA SER A 37 -13.30 50.45 -5.04
C SER A 37 -14.16 51.45 -4.24
N LEU A 38 -15.02 50.89 -3.38
CA LEU A 38 -15.80 51.49 -2.26
C LEU A 38 -17.21 52.02 -2.61
N PRO A 39 -18.18 52.01 -1.65
CA PRO A 39 -18.03 51.71 -0.22
C PRO A 39 -18.93 50.60 0.36
N ASP A 40 -18.66 50.24 1.61
CA ASP A 40 -19.51 49.44 2.52
C ASP A 40 -21.02 49.72 2.37
N VAL A 41 -21.76 48.66 2.04
CA VAL A 41 -23.11 48.47 2.57
C VAL A 41 -22.95 47.50 3.74
N ILE A 42 -23.38 47.92 4.94
CA ILE A 42 -23.50 47.02 6.08
C ILE A 42 -24.64 46.05 5.77
N ASP A 43 -24.31 44.90 5.19
CA ASP A 43 -25.14 43.72 5.30
C ASP A 43 -24.69 42.92 6.53
N ASN A 44 -25.64 42.41 7.30
CA ASN A 44 -25.31 41.49 8.38
C ASN A 44 -25.08 40.14 7.71
N GLY A 45 -23.82 39.78 7.48
CA GLY A 45 -23.42 38.53 6.85
C GLY A 45 -23.89 37.31 7.63
N GLY A 46 -25.15 36.94 7.45
CA GLY A 46 -25.51 35.54 7.42
C GLY A 46 -24.85 34.96 6.20
N THR A 47 -23.89 34.07 6.41
CA THR A 47 -23.50 33.13 5.37
C THR A 47 -24.78 32.48 4.84
N ILE A 48 -24.98 32.53 3.52
CA ILE A 48 -25.93 31.60 2.91
C ILE A 48 -25.32 30.22 3.21
N PRO A 49 -26.01 29.33 3.95
CA PRO A 49 -25.47 28.01 4.20
C PRO A 49 -25.21 27.36 2.85
N GLN A 50 -23.97 26.92 2.67
CA GLN A 50 -23.51 26.22 1.48
C GLN A 50 -24.33 24.93 1.30
N ALA A 51 -24.49 24.48 0.05
CA ALA A 51 -25.16 23.20 -0.17
C ALA A 51 -24.31 22.06 0.43
N ASP A 52 -24.99 21.11 1.09
CA ASP A 52 -24.39 19.85 1.51
C ASP A 52 -23.81 19.13 0.27
N ILE A 53 -22.64 18.48 0.42
CA ILE A 53 -21.97 17.82 -0.71
C ILE A 53 -22.85 16.70 -1.29
N SER A 54 -22.88 16.60 -2.63
CA SER A 54 -23.68 15.59 -3.33
C SER A 54 -23.18 14.18 -2.99
N PRO A 55 -24.06 13.23 -2.60
CA PRO A 55 -23.69 11.83 -2.39
C PRO A 55 -22.93 11.25 -3.59
N ALA A 56 -23.35 11.53 -4.83
CA ALA A 56 -22.68 11.03 -6.04
C ALA A 56 -21.19 11.44 -6.17
N VAL A 57 -20.79 12.58 -5.59
CA VAL A 57 -19.38 13.00 -5.52
C VAL A 57 -18.62 12.12 -4.52
N LEU A 58 -19.23 11.81 -3.38
CA LEU A 58 -18.67 10.90 -2.38
C LEU A 58 -18.65 9.45 -2.87
N ASP A 59 -19.67 9.00 -3.62
CA ASP A 59 -19.74 7.65 -4.22
C ASP A 59 -18.60 7.42 -5.23
N SER A 60 -18.36 8.41 -6.11
CA SER A 60 -17.20 8.37 -7.02
C SER A 60 -15.88 8.46 -6.28
N ALA A 61 -15.78 9.28 -5.22
CA ALA A 61 -14.57 9.35 -4.42
C ALA A 61 -14.29 8.00 -3.71
N ALA A 62 -15.31 7.35 -3.15
CA ALA A 62 -15.17 6.04 -2.54
C ALA A 62 -14.74 4.98 -3.56
N SER A 63 -15.35 4.99 -4.76
CA SER A 63 -14.96 4.11 -5.88
C SER A 63 -13.50 4.31 -6.31
N PHE A 64 -13.06 5.57 -6.46
CA PHE A 64 -11.66 5.89 -6.82
C PHE A 64 -10.68 5.54 -5.69
N LEU A 65 -11.07 5.72 -4.42
CA LEU A 65 -10.26 5.25 -3.30
C LEU A 65 -10.11 3.72 -3.35
N GLY A 66 -11.22 2.99 -3.54
CA GLY A 66 -11.25 1.54 -3.73
C GLY A 66 -10.31 1.07 -4.84
N ALA A 67 -10.36 1.74 -6.00
CA ALA A 67 -9.49 1.48 -7.14
C ALA A 67 -8.00 1.84 -6.93
N ALA A 68 -7.69 2.78 -6.02
CA ALA A 68 -6.33 3.08 -5.63
C ALA A 68 -5.72 2.06 -4.64
N THR A 69 -6.53 1.20 -4.03
CA THR A 69 -6.08 0.26 -2.99
C THR A 69 -5.33 -0.96 -3.54
N GLY A 70 -4.72 -1.73 -2.63
CA GLY A 70 -4.27 -3.09 -2.94
C GLY A 70 -5.45 -4.06 -2.97
N LYS A 71 -5.37 -5.10 -3.80
CA LYS A 71 -6.44 -6.11 -3.95
C LYS A 71 -6.76 -6.87 -2.66
N GLU A 72 -5.80 -7.02 -1.75
CA GLU A 72 -5.82 -8.08 -0.73
C GLU A 72 -6.29 -7.64 0.64
N ILE A 73 -6.16 -6.34 0.95
CA ILE A 73 -6.38 -5.79 2.29
C ILE A 73 -7.71 -5.04 2.30
N PRO A 74 -8.67 -5.38 3.17
CA PRO A 74 -9.88 -4.58 3.32
C PRO A 74 -9.57 -3.16 3.81
N LEU A 75 -10.30 -2.17 3.29
CA LEU A 75 -10.21 -0.81 3.82
C LEU A 75 -10.79 -0.74 5.24
N SER A 76 -10.15 0.07 6.10
CA SER A 76 -10.68 0.43 7.41
C SER A 76 -10.93 1.95 7.51
N VAL A 77 -11.65 2.37 8.55
CA VAL A 77 -11.87 3.80 8.83
C VAL A 77 -10.53 4.52 9.07
N ASP A 78 -9.61 3.85 9.76
CA ASP A 78 -8.24 4.32 9.96
C ASP A 78 -7.49 4.49 8.63
N SER A 79 -7.68 3.61 7.64
CA SER A 79 -7.08 3.76 6.30
C SER A 79 -7.54 5.05 5.63
N VAL A 80 -8.85 5.34 5.68
CA VAL A 80 -9.43 6.56 5.10
C VAL A 80 -8.91 7.81 5.82
N ILE A 81 -8.87 7.79 7.16
CA ILE A 81 -8.36 8.93 7.94
C ILE A 81 -6.88 9.18 7.70
N PHE A 82 -6.06 8.12 7.67
CA PHE A 82 -4.63 8.21 7.35
C PHE A 82 -4.39 8.88 6.00
N ILE A 83 -5.09 8.40 4.95
CA ILE A 83 -4.98 8.91 3.59
C ILE A 83 -5.42 10.38 3.53
N ASN A 84 -6.53 10.73 4.19
CA ASN A 84 -7.00 12.11 4.24
C ASN A 84 -6.02 13.04 4.98
N SER A 85 -5.40 12.60 6.07
CA SER A 85 -4.38 13.41 6.76
C SER A 85 -3.15 13.60 5.89
N ALA A 86 -2.63 12.54 5.25
CA ALA A 86 -1.45 12.63 4.39
C ALA A 86 -1.68 13.49 3.12
N LEU A 87 -2.90 13.50 2.57
CA LEU A 87 -3.28 14.38 1.46
C LEU A 87 -3.57 15.83 1.88
N GLY A 88 -3.56 16.15 3.18
CA GLY A 88 -3.96 17.47 3.70
C GLY A 88 -5.45 17.77 3.55
N LEU A 89 -6.28 16.72 3.51
CA LEU A 89 -7.76 16.79 3.54
C LEU A 89 -8.30 16.86 4.99
N ASN A 90 -7.52 16.42 5.98
CA ASN A 90 -7.78 16.69 7.40
C ASN A 90 -6.90 17.87 7.88
N ASP A 91 -7.44 18.73 8.74
CA ASP A 91 -6.73 19.77 9.50
C ASP A 91 -6.55 19.32 10.95
N VAL A 92 -5.69 18.32 11.13
CA VAL A 92 -5.35 17.73 12.44
C VAL A 92 -3.86 17.96 12.72
N PRO A 93 -3.41 17.91 13.99
CA PRO A 93 -1.99 18.07 14.30
C PRO A 93 -1.14 17.05 13.52
N ASN A 94 -0.27 17.56 12.64
CA ASN A 94 0.71 16.78 11.90
C ASN A 94 1.84 16.33 12.83
N ASP A 95 1.52 15.44 13.78
CA ASP A 95 2.55 14.70 14.52
C ASP A 95 3.12 13.63 13.58
N PRO A 96 4.43 13.68 13.23
CA PRO A 96 5.06 12.70 12.35
C PRO A 96 4.98 11.27 12.89
N GLN A 97 4.84 11.07 14.21
CA GLN A 97 4.67 9.73 14.78
C GLN A 97 3.26 9.19 14.44
N ASN A 98 2.21 9.96 14.71
CA ASN A 98 0.84 9.60 14.29
C ASN A 98 0.64 9.52 12.76
N LEU A 99 1.42 10.27 11.96
CA LEU A 99 1.37 10.23 10.49
C LEU A 99 2.26 9.18 9.85
N PHE A 100 3.30 8.67 10.51
CA PHE A 100 4.29 7.82 9.85
C PHE A 100 4.79 6.61 10.66
N GLY A 101 4.61 6.59 11.98
CA GLY A 101 5.16 5.56 12.88
C GLY A 101 4.48 5.51 14.25
N ASP A 102 3.24 5.01 14.28
CA ASP A 102 2.68 4.02 15.23
C ASP A 102 1.24 3.73 14.76
N LEU A 103 1.18 3.18 13.55
CA LEU A 103 -0.03 2.99 12.76
C LEU A 103 -0.90 1.88 13.37
N TRP A 104 -1.75 2.21 14.34
CA TRP A 104 -2.74 1.27 14.89
C TRP A 104 -4.15 1.60 14.42
N MET A 105 -5.00 0.57 14.32
CA MET A 105 -6.44 0.80 14.25
C MET A 105 -6.93 1.29 15.61
N ILE A 106 -7.72 2.37 15.63
CA ILE A 106 -8.20 3.00 16.87
C ILE A 106 -9.71 3.17 16.88
N VAL A 107 -10.31 3.28 18.08
CA VAL A 107 -11.74 3.56 18.21
C VAL A 107 -12.03 4.98 17.71
N ARG A 108 -12.91 5.08 16.70
CA ARG A 108 -13.35 6.35 16.09
C ARG A 108 -14.86 6.53 16.17
N ASP A 109 -15.29 7.78 16.07
CA ASP A 109 -16.69 8.14 15.97
C ASP A 109 -17.21 8.10 14.52
N ALA A 110 -18.45 8.58 14.30
CA ALA A 110 -19.10 8.58 13.00
C ALA A 110 -18.46 9.52 11.96
N TYR A 111 -17.62 10.47 12.38
CA TYR A 111 -16.88 11.40 11.53
C TYR A 111 -15.41 10.98 11.37
N GLY A 112 -14.99 9.90 12.03
CA GLY A 112 -13.61 9.42 12.04
C GLY A 112 -12.72 10.09 13.10
N ALA A 113 -13.29 10.92 13.98
CA ALA A 113 -12.53 11.52 15.07
C ALA A 113 -12.20 10.45 16.15
N PRO A 114 -10.98 10.45 16.73
CA PRO A 114 -10.60 9.51 17.79
C PRO A 114 -11.50 9.62 19.02
N VAL A 115 -12.01 8.48 19.49
CA VAL A 115 -12.70 8.42 20.79
C VAL A 115 -11.63 8.30 21.87
N LEU A 116 -11.47 9.37 22.65
CA LEU A 116 -10.51 9.40 23.75
C LEU A 116 -11.05 8.68 25.00
N ASP A 117 -10.15 8.08 25.76
CA ASP A 117 -10.42 7.42 27.03
C ASP A 117 -10.62 8.42 28.19
N THR A 118 -10.68 7.91 29.43
CA THR A 118 -10.83 8.78 30.62
C THR A 118 -9.58 9.59 31.00
N GLN A 119 -8.41 9.26 30.44
CA GLN A 119 -7.16 9.97 30.62
C GLN A 119 -6.89 11.00 29.51
N GLY A 120 -7.62 10.92 28.40
CA GLY A 120 -7.44 11.75 27.20
C GLY A 120 -6.58 11.09 26.11
N CYS A 121 -6.29 9.80 26.24
CA CYS A 121 -5.54 9.02 25.27
C CYS A 121 -6.46 8.40 24.20
N VAL A 122 -5.92 8.23 22.99
CA VAL A 122 -6.56 7.40 21.95
C VAL A 122 -6.69 5.96 22.44
N GLN A 123 -7.65 5.20 21.90
CA GLN A 123 -7.91 3.81 22.28
C GLN A 123 -7.61 2.89 21.09
N PRO A 124 -6.44 2.22 21.04
CA PRO A 124 -6.15 1.23 20.00
C PRO A 124 -7.06 0.01 20.14
N ILE A 125 -7.52 -0.53 19.02
CA ILE A 125 -8.32 -1.77 18.99
C ILE A 125 -7.38 -2.95 19.23
N ALA A 126 -7.78 -3.86 20.13
CA ALA A 126 -6.98 -5.04 20.45
C ALA A 126 -7.23 -6.17 19.43
N SER A 127 -6.16 -6.88 19.04
CA SER A 127 -6.20 -8.04 18.14
C SER A 127 -7.02 -9.21 18.67
N GLU A 128 -7.11 -9.33 20.00
CA GLU A 128 -8.00 -10.22 20.72
C GLU A 128 -8.44 -9.59 22.05
N THR A 129 -9.52 -10.09 22.65
CA THR A 129 -10.01 -9.58 23.95
C THR A 129 -8.98 -9.84 25.06
N ILE A 130 -8.39 -8.77 25.57
CA ILE A 130 -7.37 -8.79 26.62
C ILE A 130 -8.04 -9.03 27.97
N THR A 131 -7.45 -9.88 28.82
CA THR A 131 -7.82 -9.99 30.24
C THR A 131 -6.80 -9.24 31.11
N LEU A 132 -7.25 -8.21 31.80
CA LEU A 132 -6.42 -7.36 32.64
C LEU A 132 -6.09 -8.02 33.99
N PRO A 133 -5.02 -7.61 34.70
CA PRO A 133 -4.59 -8.17 36.00
C PRO A 133 -5.63 -8.12 37.13
N ASP A 134 -6.67 -7.28 37.00
CA ASP A 134 -7.79 -7.21 37.95
C ASP A 134 -8.93 -8.21 37.65
N GLY A 135 -8.82 -8.95 36.53
CA GLY A 135 -9.80 -9.92 36.05
C GLY A 135 -10.92 -9.32 35.19
N THR A 136 -10.82 -8.05 34.79
CA THR A 136 -11.71 -7.45 33.78
C THR A 136 -11.21 -7.75 32.36
N THR A 137 -12.07 -7.59 31.37
CA THR A 137 -11.73 -7.78 29.95
C THR A 137 -11.93 -6.50 29.15
N THR A 138 -11.09 -6.29 28.15
CA THR A 138 -11.12 -5.11 27.26
C THR A 138 -10.86 -5.52 25.81
N ASP A 139 -11.52 -4.85 24.87
CA ASP A 139 -11.32 -4.99 23.42
C ASP A 139 -10.45 -3.85 22.85
N THR A 140 -9.87 -3.03 23.74
CA THR A 140 -8.90 -1.98 23.40
C THR A 140 -7.61 -2.17 24.19
N VAL A 141 -6.48 -1.87 23.55
CA VAL A 141 -5.14 -1.93 24.17
C VAL A 141 -5.03 -0.87 25.27
N PRO A 142 -4.57 -1.21 26.49
CA PRO A 142 -4.35 -0.24 27.55
C PRO A 142 -3.28 0.80 27.17
N MET A 143 -3.56 2.07 27.47
CA MET A 143 -2.68 3.20 27.23
C MET A 143 -2.32 3.89 28.54
N VAL A 144 -1.09 4.37 28.63
CA VAL A 144 -0.58 5.17 29.75
C VAL A 144 -0.06 6.52 29.23
N ILE A 145 -0.14 7.55 30.07
CA ILE A 145 0.54 8.82 29.79
C ILE A 145 2.00 8.65 30.20
N ASP A 146 2.92 8.64 29.23
CA ASP A 146 4.33 8.77 29.53
C ASP A 146 4.61 10.19 30.06
N THR A 147 5.39 10.26 31.13
CA THR A 147 5.79 11.49 31.82
C THR A 147 7.31 11.67 31.88
N LEU A 148 8.04 10.83 31.15
CA LEU A 148 9.49 10.90 30.97
C LEU A 148 9.90 11.85 29.83
N GLU A 149 9.02 12.08 28.86
CA GLU A 149 9.18 13.06 27.78
C GLU A 149 8.94 14.51 28.25
N GLU A 150 9.43 15.50 27.48
CA GLU A 150 9.24 16.93 27.84
C GLU A 150 7.78 17.41 27.67
N GLU A 151 7.00 16.76 26.80
CA GLU A 151 5.55 16.88 26.74
C GLU A 151 4.90 15.50 26.99
N PRO A 152 3.83 15.40 27.80
CA PRO A 152 3.24 14.11 28.15
C PRO A 152 2.47 13.51 26.96
N VAL A 153 2.98 12.41 26.41
CA VAL A 153 2.40 11.66 25.30
C VAL A 153 1.70 10.39 25.77
N CYS A 154 0.77 9.87 24.99
CA CYS A 154 0.12 8.59 25.26
C CYS A 154 0.92 7.46 24.60
N ALA A 155 1.35 6.48 25.39
CA ALA A 155 2.05 5.28 24.96
C ALA A 155 1.24 4.04 25.35
N VAL A 156 1.48 2.90 24.71
CA VAL A 156 0.90 1.61 25.15
C VAL A 156 1.48 1.24 26.52
N GLU A 157 0.64 0.65 27.38
CA GLU A 157 1.10 0.10 28.65
C GLU A 157 2.08 -1.07 28.41
N GLU A 158 3.22 -1.05 29.10
CA GLU A 158 4.29 -2.05 28.94
C GLU A 158 3.75 -3.48 29.11
N GLY A 159 3.91 -4.32 28.07
CA GLY A 159 3.40 -5.69 28.03
C GLY A 159 2.13 -5.90 27.19
N TYR A 160 1.49 -4.84 26.68
CA TYR A 160 0.31 -4.95 25.81
C TYR A 160 0.56 -4.59 24.34
N GLU A 161 1.80 -4.27 23.96
CA GLU A 161 2.19 -3.82 22.62
C GLU A 161 1.89 -4.87 21.54
N GLN A 162 1.97 -6.16 21.88
CA GLN A 162 1.62 -7.27 20.98
C GLN A 162 0.12 -7.36 20.63
N TYR A 163 -0.76 -6.66 21.36
CA TYR A 163 -2.20 -6.65 21.10
C TYR A 163 -2.62 -5.52 20.16
N THR A 164 -1.72 -4.59 19.80
CA THR A 164 -2.05 -3.54 18.83
C THR A 164 -2.26 -4.14 17.45
N ILE A 165 -3.35 -3.79 16.77
CA ILE A 165 -3.53 -4.16 15.36
C ILE A 165 -2.95 -3.04 14.50
N GLU A 166 -1.96 -3.39 13.67
CA GLU A 166 -1.41 -2.46 12.69
C GLU A 166 -2.42 -2.06 11.61
N LEU A 167 -2.36 -0.80 11.19
CA LEU A 167 -3.08 -0.30 10.04
C LEU A 167 -2.33 -0.68 8.75
N GLU A 168 -2.70 -1.81 8.17
CA GLU A 168 -2.16 -2.23 6.87
C GLU A 168 -2.77 -1.37 5.74
N ILE A 169 -1.97 -0.48 5.17
CA ILE A 169 -2.37 0.41 4.05
C ILE A 169 -1.84 -0.06 2.68
N GLY A 170 -1.06 -1.15 2.63
CA GLY A 170 -0.59 -1.76 1.38
C GLY A 170 0.03 -0.77 0.39
N ARG A 171 -0.55 -0.65 -0.81
CA ARG A 171 -0.14 0.28 -1.89
C ARG A 171 -0.40 1.76 -1.56
N LEU A 172 -1.33 2.05 -0.65
CA LEU A 172 -1.69 3.42 -0.25
C LEU A 172 -0.60 4.06 0.61
N ASN A 173 0.45 3.33 1.02
CA ASN A 173 1.68 3.92 1.59
C ASN A 173 2.28 5.02 0.71
N MET A 174 2.09 4.94 -0.61
CA MET A 174 2.51 5.97 -1.57
C MET A 174 1.81 7.33 -1.34
N VAL A 175 0.77 7.41 -0.48
CA VAL A 175 0.18 8.69 -0.07
C VAL A 175 1.18 9.58 0.72
N ARG A 176 2.18 8.97 1.38
CA ARG A 176 3.20 9.67 2.18
C ARG A 176 4.08 10.58 1.31
N THR A 177 4.49 10.08 0.14
CA THR A 177 5.12 10.85 -0.94
C THR A 177 4.40 12.16 -1.21
N MET A 178 3.07 12.17 -1.21
CA MET A 178 2.29 13.34 -1.62
C MET A 178 2.41 14.50 -0.63
N THR A 179 2.70 14.21 0.64
CA THR A 179 2.93 15.23 1.68
C THR A 179 4.28 15.93 1.49
N GLN A 180 5.30 15.20 1.01
CA GLN A 180 6.67 15.70 0.85
C GLN A 180 6.93 16.25 -0.57
N ASN A 181 6.41 15.56 -1.60
CA ASN A 181 6.51 15.92 -3.01
C ASN A 181 5.11 16.01 -3.68
N PRO A 182 4.40 17.15 -3.52
CA PRO A 182 3.08 17.34 -4.12
C PRO A 182 3.08 17.37 -5.66
N THR A 183 4.24 17.49 -6.31
CA THR A 183 4.32 17.56 -7.78
C THR A 183 4.03 16.21 -8.45
N VAL A 184 4.40 15.10 -7.81
CA VAL A 184 4.07 13.74 -8.26
C VAL A 184 2.56 13.57 -8.37
N PHE A 185 1.81 14.14 -7.42
CA PHE A 185 0.34 14.12 -7.41
C PHE A 185 -0.24 14.91 -8.58
N ALA A 186 0.28 16.12 -8.75
CA ALA A 186 -0.16 17.04 -9.76
C ALA A 186 0.08 16.46 -11.17
N ARG A 187 1.15 15.67 -11.36
CA ARG A 187 1.39 14.90 -12.59
C ARG A 187 0.38 13.77 -12.79
N ALA A 188 0.07 12.97 -11.77
CA ALA A 188 -0.94 11.91 -11.87
C ALA A 188 -2.34 12.48 -12.18
N LEU A 189 -2.70 13.62 -11.58
CA LEU A 189 -3.92 14.36 -11.92
C LEU A 189 -3.87 14.91 -13.36
N GLU A 190 -2.71 15.41 -13.80
CA GLU A 190 -2.51 15.89 -15.17
C GLU A 190 -2.66 14.76 -16.20
N GLU A 191 -2.14 13.57 -15.92
CA GLU A 191 -2.27 12.38 -16.77
C GLU A 191 -3.73 11.92 -16.84
N ALA A 192 -4.40 11.76 -15.70
CA ALA A 192 -5.81 11.39 -15.65
C ALA A 192 -6.70 12.39 -16.42
N ILE A 193 -6.53 13.71 -16.20
CA ILE A 193 -7.31 14.74 -16.89
C ILE A 193 -6.98 14.78 -18.40
N LYS A 194 -5.72 14.55 -18.81
CA LYS A 194 -5.38 14.42 -20.25
C LYS A 194 -6.06 13.22 -20.88
N ASN A 195 -6.03 12.07 -20.20
CA ASN A 195 -6.63 10.82 -20.67
C ASN A 195 -8.17 10.98 -20.80
N ILE A 196 -8.83 11.57 -19.80
CA ILE A 196 -10.26 11.94 -19.85
C ILE A 196 -10.53 12.90 -21.02
N ASN A 197 -9.76 13.97 -21.15
CA ASN A 197 -9.97 14.96 -22.22
C ASN A 197 -9.66 14.42 -23.63
N ALA A 198 -8.83 13.40 -23.76
CA ALA A 198 -8.56 12.70 -25.02
C ALA A 198 -9.66 11.70 -25.42
N SER A 199 -10.50 11.26 -24.47
CA SER A 199 -11.64 10.38 -24.74
C SER A 199 -12.76 11.09 -25.52
N GLU A 200 -13.58 10.31 -26.22
CA GLU A 200 -14.81 10.78 -26.88
C GLU A 200 -16.00 10.84 -25.92
N SER A 201 -16.05 9.91 -24.97
CA SER A 201 -16.98 9.88 -23.84
C SER A 201 -16.41 9.03 -22.69
N ILE A 202 -17.01 9.14 -21.51
CA ILE A 202 -16.67 8.32 -20.35
C ILE A 202 -17.90 7.60 -19.80
N LYS A 203 -17.68 6.48 -19.11
CA LYS A 203 -18.69 5.75 -18.32
C LYS A 203 -18.03 5.16 -17.07
N LEU A 204 -18.82 4.55 -16.19
CA LEU A 204 -18.30 3.77 -15.06
C LEU A 204 -18.28 2.27 -15.41
N ASP A 205 -17.33 1.55 -14.82
CA ASP A 205 -17.41 0.09 -14.66
C ASP A 205 -18.29 -0.28 -13.45
N PRO A 206 -18.62 -1.57 -13.23
CA PRO A 206 -19.43 -2.01 -12.09
C PRO A 206 -18.86 -1.72 -10.70
N ALA A 207 -17.59 -1.31 -10.59
CA ALA A 207 -16.94 -0.90 -9.35
C ALA A 207 -16.71 0.63 -9.26
N GLY A 208 -17.28 1.40 -10.20
CA GLY A 208 -17.17 2.85 -10.23
C GLY A 208 -15.86 3.41 -10.79
N ARG A 209 -14.99 2.60 -11.42
CA ARG A 209 -13.80 3.11 -12.13
C ARG A 209 -14.21 3.82 -13.43
N LEU A 210 -13.48 4.87 -13.81
CA LEU A 210 -13.69 5.54 -15.10
C LEU A 210 -13.22 4.66 -16.26
N ILE A 211 -14.13 4.34 -17.17
CA ILE A 211 -13.83 3.79 -18.50
C ILE A 211 -13.84 4.94 -19.51
N LEU A 212 -12.71 5.11 -20.20
CA LEU A 212 -12.49 6.05 -21.28
C LEU A 212 -12.83 5.38 -22.61
N VAL A 213 -13.76 5.95 -23.37
CA VAL A 213 -14.17 5.44 -24.68
C VAL A 213 -13.56 6.29 -25.79
N SER A 214 -12.90 5.67 -26.75
CA SER A 214 -12.27 6.32 -27.91
C SER A 214 -12.37 5.46 -29.16
N SER A 215 -12.30 6.05 -30.37
CA SER A 215 -12.28 5.27 -31.61
C SER A 215 -10.88 4.74 -31.95
N ASP A 216 -10.77 3.46 -32.27
CA ASP A 216 -9.59 2.86 -32.88
C ASP A 216 -9.25 3.60 -34.20
N PRO A 217 -8.02 4.13 -34.37
CA PRO A 217 -7.63 4.92 -35.55
C PRO A 217 -7.52 4.09 -36.85
N VAL A 218 -7.50 2.75 -36.75
CA VAL A 218 -7.44 1.80 -37.86
C VAL A 218 -8.81 1.19 -38.16
N THR A 219 -9.52 0.70 -37.14
CA THR A 219 -10.80 -0.01 -37.35
C THR A 219 -12.04 0.89 -37.22
N GLY A 220 -11.95 2.02 -36.52
CA GLY A 220 -13.08 2.89 -36.23
C GLY A 220 -14.11 2.29 -35.26
N LEU A 221 -13.73 1.23 -34.53
CA LEU A 221 -14.52 0.63 -33.46
C LEU A 221 -14.21 1.31 -32.11
N PRO A 222 -15.15 1.33 -31.16
CA PRO A 222 -14.87 1.83 -29.82
C PRO A 222 -13.85 0.93 -29.10
N VAL A 223 -12.85 1.57 -28.51
CA VAL A 223 -11.88 1.02 -27.59
C VAL A 223 -12.20 1.58 -26.21
N GLU A 224 -12.23 0.70 -25.22
CA GLU A 224 -12.54 1.04 -23.83
C GLU A 224 -11.28 0.82 -23.00
N ASN A 225 -10.78 1.87 -22.34
CA ASN A 225 -9.62 1.81 -21.46
C ASN A 225 -10.02 2.30 -20.07
N THR A 226 -9.88 1.45 -19.05
CA THR A 226 -10.14 1.82 -17.65
C THR A 226 -8.95 2.60 -17.09
N ILE A 227 -9.22 3.66 -16.32
CA ILE A 227 -8.21 4.28 -15.46
C ILE A 227 -7.94 3.31 -14.30
N ASP A 228 -6.90 2.48 -14.43
CA ASP A 228 -6.52 1.45 -13.46
C ASP A 228 -5.20 1.76 -12.72
N SER A 229 -4.58 2.90 -13.02
CA SER A 229 -3.43 3.39 -12.25
C SER A 229 -3.88 3.79 -10.84
N PRO A 230 -3.26 3.26 -9.77
CA PRO A 230 -3.55 3.70 -8.41
C PRO A 230 -3.24 5.18 -8.18
N ARG A 231 -2.19 5.69 -8.86
CA ARG A 231 -1.76 7.09 -8.76
C ARG A 231 -2.80 8.02 -9.36
N GLU A 232 -3.35 7.67 -10.52
CA GLU A 232 -4.44 8.42 -11.16
C GLU A 232 -5.73 8.34 -10.32
N ASN A 233 -6.13 7.15 -9.85
CA ASN A 233 -7.33 7.00 -9.03
C ASN A 233 -7.23 7.78 -7.69
N LEU A 234 -6.08 7.73 -7.01
CA LEU A 234 -5.86 8.54 -5.81
C LEU A 234 -5.87 10.05 -6.10
N ALA A 235 -5.36 10.46 -7.27
CA ALA A 235 -5.43 11.84 -7.76
C ALA A 235 -6.88 12.31 -7.98
N LEU A 236 -7.72 11.48 -8.60
CA LEU A 236 -9.15 11.74 -8.77
C LEU A 236 -9.90 11.80 -7.43
N TYR A 237 -9.59 10.89 -6.50
CA TYR A 237 -10.13 10.89 -5.14
C TYR A 237 -9.92 12.22 -4.41
N ASN A 238 -8.66 12.68 -4.34
CA ASN A 238 -8.32 13.94 -3.67
C ASN A 238 -8.95 15.15 -4.39
N ALA A 239 -8.97 15.16 -5.73
CA ALA A 239 -9.64 16.23 -6.48
C ALA A 239 -11.13 16.34 -6.10
N LEU A 240 -11.85 15.21 -6.00
CA LEU A 240 -13.25 15.19 -5.55
C LEU A 240 -13.40 15.64 -4.09
N LEU A 241 -12.56 15.18 -3.17
CA LEU A 241 -12.67 15.57 -1.75
C LEU A 241 -12.18 16.99 -1.46
N LYS A 242 -11.31 17.58 -2.31
CA LYS A 242 -10.78 18.94 -2.12
C LYS A 242 -11.54 20.01 -2.90
N GLU A 243 -11.76 19.78 -4.19
CA GLU A 243 -12.35 20.76 -5.11
C GLU A 243 -13.85 20.46 -5.38
N GLY A 244 -14.37 19.30 -4.97
CA GLY A 244 -15.75 18.88 -5.20
C GLY A 244 -16.04 18.39 -6.63
N ARG A 245 -14.99 18.33 -7.46
CA ARG A 245 -15.00 17.98 -8.89
C ARG A 245 -13.59 17.57 -9.35
N ILE A 246 -13.47 16.92 -10.51
CA ILE A 246 -12.19 16.58 -11.15
C ILE A 246 -11.59 17.86 -11.76
N ALA A 247 -10.89 18.62 -10.92
CA ALA A 247 -10.08 19.77 -11.30
C ALA A 247 -8.92 19.93 -10.31
N GLY A 248 -7.91 20.74 -10.67
CA GLY A 248 -6.80 21.06 -9.77
C GLY A 248 -5.59 21.64 -10.51
N PHE A 249 -4.51 21.93 -9.79
CA PHE A 249 -3.26 22.37 -10.40
C PHE A 249 -2.40 21.18 -10.86
N GLY A 250 -1.91 21.23 -12.10
CA GLY A 250 -0.86 20.35 -12.62
C GLY A 250 0.53 20.72 -12.08
N PRO A 251 1.59 19.95 -12.41
CA PRO A 251 2.91 20.15 -11.83
C PRO A 251 3.55 21.45 -12.36
N GLU A 252 4.46 22.01 -11.56
CA GLU A 252 5.42 23.00 -12.06
C GLU A 252 6.37 22.34 -13.07
N LYS A 253 6.84 23.07 -14.09
CA LYS A 253 7.65 22.50 -15.17
C LYS A 253 8.87 23.34 -15.49
N HIS A 254 10.01 22.69 -15.68
CA HIS A 254 11.25 23.35 -16.07
C HIS A 254 11.57 23.12 -17.56
N GLU A 255 11.27 24.09 -18.41
CA GLU A 255 11.54 24.00 -19.86
C GLU A 255 12.54 25.08 -20.30
N GLY A 256 13.64 24.67 -20.95
CA GLY A 256 14.64 25.59 -21.50
C GLY A 256 15.35 26.47 -20.47
N GLY A 257 15.38 26.06 -19.20
CA GLY A 257 15.93 26.86 -18.09
C GLY A 257 14.97 27.93 -17.56
N GLN A 258 13.66 27.78 -17.78
CA GLN A 258 12.61 28.61 -17.18
C GLN A 258 11.60 27.75 -16.43
N THR A 259 11.27 28.17 -15.21
CA THR A 259 10.19 27.63 -14.40
C THR A 259 8.83 28.11 -14.95
N ILE A 260 7.99 27.16 -15.32
CA ILE A 260 6.62 27.36 -15.80
C ILE A 260 5.69 27.00 -14.65
N ALA A 261 5.01 28.02 -14.10
CA ALA A 261 4.12 27.86 -12.96
C ALA A 261 3.00 26.81 -13.21
N PRO A 262 2.55 26.11 -12.15
CA PRO A 262 1.41 25.19 -12.18
C PRO A 262 0.20 25.74 -12.94
N GLN A 263 -0.32 24.95 -13.89
CA GLN A 263 -1.52 25.30 -14.66
C GLN A 263 -2.76 24.67 -14.03
N TRP A 264 -3.88 25.40 -14.01
CA TRP A 264 -5.17 24.83 -13.64
C TRP A 264 -5.66 23.87 -14.74
N LEU A 265 -6.09 22.69 -14.32
CA LEU A 265 -6.55 21.60 -15.16
C LEU A 265 -7.99 21.23 -14.76
N GLU A 266 -8.83 20.97 -15.76
CA GLU A 266 -10.21 20.53 -15.57
C GLU A 266 -10.71 19.76 -16.80
N ILE A 267 -11.83 19.07 -16.65
CA ILE A 267 -12.48 18.37 -17.77
C ILE A 267 -13.08 19.40 -18.74
N ARG A 268 -12.83 19.20 -20.04
CA ARG A 268 -13.28 20.09 -21.12
C ARG A 268 -14.80 20.24 -21.17
N GLU A 269 -15.27 21.46 -21.41
CA GLU A 269 -16.70 21.81 -21.44
C GLU A 269 -17.50 21.01 -22.50
N ASP A 270 -16.85 20.57 -23.58
CA ASP A 270 -17.48 19.90 -24.72
C ASP A 270 -17.50 18.36 -24.64
N LEU A 271 -16.94 17.76 -23.58
CA LEU A 271 -17.04 16.32 -23.33
C LEU A 271 -18.44 15.96 -22.83
N ASP A 272 -19.06 14.93 -23.43
CA ASP A 272 -20.33 14.39 -22.95
C ASP A 272 -20.08 13.46 -21.77
N LEU A 273 -20.66 13.82 -20.63
CA LEU A 273 -20.52 13.12 -19.35
C LEU A 273 -21.82 12.42 -18.94
N GLY A 274 -22.95 12.67 -19.63
CA GLY A 274 -24.26 12.16 -19.22
C GLY A 274 -24.57 12.44 -17.74
N ASP A 275 -24.91 11.37 -17.00
CA ASP A 275 -25.21 11.43 -15.56
C ASP A 275 -23.96 11.71 -14.70
N LEU A 276 -22.74 11.59 -15.25
CA LEU A 276 -21.46 11.89 -14.59
C LEU A 276 -21.06 13.37 -14.65
N ALA A 277 -21.97 14.26 -15.08
CA ALA A 277 -21.69 15.70 -15.19
C ALA A 277 -21.19 16.35 -13.88
N TYR A 278 -21.57 15.80 -12.71
CA TYR A 278 -21.08 16.24 -11.40
C TYR A 278 -19.56 16.10 -11.26
N LEU A 279 -18.90 15.20 -12.00
CA LEU A 279 -17.44 15.08 -12.01
C LEU A 279 -16.74 16.32 -12.60
N ARG A 280 -17.41 17.10 -13.46
CA ARG A 280 -16.89 18.37 -14.00
C ARG A 280 -17.50 19.58 -13.30
N ASP A 281 -18.80 19.52 -13.03
CA ASP A 281 -19.60 20.68 -12.59
C ASP A 281 -19.70 20.79 -11.06
N GLY A 282 -19.35 19.73 -10.33
CA GLY A 282 -19.40 19.65 -8.87
C GLY A 282 -20.82 19.60 -8.30
N THR A 283 -20.95 19.92 -7.02
CA THR A 283 -22.25 19.98 -6.33
C THR A 283 -22.91 21.36 -6.55
N PRO A 284 -24.13 21.45 -7.11
CA PRO A 284 -24.77 22.74 -7.38
C PRO A 284 -24.97 23.60 -6.13
N GLY A 285 -24.34 24.77 -6.09
CA GLY A 285 -24.37 25.67 -4.92
C GLY A 285 -23.28 25.40 -3.88
N ARG A 286 -22.29 24.56 -4.23
CA ARG A 286 -21.05 24.32 -3.50
C ARG A 286 -19.86 24.66 -4.42
N ASP A 287 -18.78 25.21 -3.87
CA ASP A 287 -17.60 25.68 -4.63
C ASP A 287 -16.28 24.97 -4.25
N HIS A 288 -16.34 23.97 -3.37
CA HIS A 288 -15.23 23.13 -2.94
C HIS A 288 -15.72 21.72 -2.54
N GLY A 289 -14.79 20.84 -2.17
CA GLY A 289 -15.01 19.45 -1.77
C GLY A 289 -15.65 19.31 -0.38
N VAL A 290 -15.16 18.45 0.50
CA VAL A 290 -15.77 18.23 1.83
C VAL A 290 -15.54 19.41 2.79
N ASP A 291 -16.43 19.55 3.78
CA ASP A 291 -16.21 20.41 4.95
C ASP A 291 -15.35 19.66 5.99
N LEU A 292 -15.08 20.29 7.14
CA LEU A 292 -14.36 19.65 8.27
C LEU A 292 -15.24 19.56 9.52
N HIS A 293 -15.18 18.40 10.19
CA HIS A 293 -15.74 18.14 11.52
C HIS A 293 -14.61 17.83 12.49
N ASP A 294 -14.38 18.69 13.50
CA ASP A 294 -13.29 18.57 14.49
C ASP A 294 -11.90 18.27 13.89
N GLY A 295 -11.63 18.83 12.70
CA GLY A 295 -10.38 18.67 11.94
C GLY A 295 -10.41 17.53 10.90
N TYR A 296 -11.41 16.66 10.92
CA TYR A 296 -11.53 15.53 9.98
C TYR A 296 -12.50 15.82 8.84
N ALA A 297 -12.24 15.25 7.66
CA ALA A 297 -13.10 15.32 6.48
C ALA A 297 -14.57 14.95 6.79
N ASP A 298 -15.50 15.88 6.59
CA ASP A 298 -16.94 15.64 6.83
C ASP A 298 -17.56 14.79 5.71
N LEU A 299 -17.59 13.49 5.97
CA LEU A 299 -18.20 12.48 5.11
C LEU A 299 -19.66 12.19 5.50
N SER A 300 -20.35 13.05 6.27
CA SER A 300 -21.70 12.79 6.79
C SER A 300 -22.80 12.61 5.73
N GLN A 301 -22.56 13.07 4.50
CA GLN A 301 -23.46 12.86 3.36
C GLN A 301 -23.24 11.53 2.64
N ALA A 302 -22.20 10.77 3.01
CA ALA A 302 -21.97 9.44 2.46
C ALA A 302 -23.05 8.47 2.98
N VAL A 303 -23.65 7.74 2.05
CA VAL A 303 -24.61 6.67 2.30
C VAL A 303 -24.21 5.53 1.37
N HIS A 304 -24.18 4.30 1.89
CA HIS A 304 -23.86 3.12 1.10
C HIS A 304 -24.91 2.05 1.33
N ASP A 305 -25.51 1.51 0.27
CA ASP A 305 -26.48 0.42 0.34
C ASP A 305 -26.12 -0.64 -0.70
N ARG A 306 -25.32 -1.61 -0.26
CA ARG A 306 -24.75 -2.67 -1.10
C ARG A 306 -25.79 -3.39 -1.95
N GLN A 307 -27.02 -3.58 -1.42
CA GLN A 307 -28.09 -4.20 -2.19
C GLN A 307 -28.56 -3.26 -3.31
N LEU A 308 -28.87 -1.99 -3.02
CA LEU A 308 -29.33 -1.05 -4.04
C LEU A 308 -28.26 -0.81 -5.12
N ASP A 309 -27.00 -0.71 -4.72
CA ASP A 309 -25.91 -0.32 -5.61
C ASP A 309 -25.48 -1.47 -6.54
N TYR A 310 -25.48 -2.72 -6.04
CA TYR A 310 -24.97 -3.90 -6.77
C TYR A 310 -26.04 -4.89 -7.28
N ALA A 311 -27.30 -4.84 -6.82
CA ALA A 311 -28.31 -5.84 -7.24
C ALA A 311 -28.76 -5.72 -8.70
N THR A 312 -28.45 -4.61 -9.38
CA THR A 312 -28.74 -4.44 -10.81
C THR A 312 -27.49 -4.44 -11.70
N GLN A 313 -26.30 -4.41 -11.10
CA GLN A 313 -25.04 -4.47 -11.84
C GLN A 313 -24.76 -5.91 -12.24
N THR A 314 -24.39 -6.12 -13.50
CA THR A 314 -24.03 -7.44 -14.03
C THR A 314 -22.53 -7.52 -14.27
N LEU A 315 -21.91 -8.59 -13.78
CA LEU A 315 -20.50 -8.90 -14.01
C LEU A 315 -20.42 -10.06 -15.01
N SER A 316 -19.50 -9.95 -15.96
CA SER A 316 -19.04 -11.10 -16.74
C SER A 316 -17.97 -11.84 -15.93
N TYR A 317 -18.09 -13.15 -15.83
CA TYR A 317 -17.11 -14.01 -15.17
C TYR A 317 -17.10 -15.37 -15.86
N ILE A 318 -16.21 -16.25 -15.44
CA ILE A 318 -16.06 -17.58 -16.03
C ILE A 318 -16.39 -18.62 -14.97
N GLN A 319 -17.34 -19.50 -15.26
CA GLN A 319 -17.82 -20.49 -14.32
C GLN A 319 -17.24 -21.86 -14.67
N TYR A 320 -16.71 -22.57 -13.67
CA TYR A 320 -16.39 -23.99 -13.79
C TYR A 320 -17.63 -24.86 -13.61
N TYR A 321 -17.75 -25.91 -14.42
CA TYR A 321 -18.82 -26.91 -14.39
C TYR A 321 -18.29 -28.34 -14.53
N ASP A 322 -18.46 -29.17 -13.49
CA ASP A 322 -18.33 -30.64 -13.58
C ASP A 322 -19.69 -31.29 -13.91
N ASP A 323 -20.21 -31.01 -15.11
CA ASP A 323 -21.45 -31.60 -15.64
C ASP A 323 -21.21 -32.76 -16.63
N GLY A 324 -19.97 -33.22 -16.75
CA GLY A 324 -19.54 -34.22 -17.73
C GLY A 324 -19.51 -33.74 -19.18
N SER A 325 -19.60 -32.43 -19.42
CA SER A 325 -19.28 -31.84 -20.74
C SER A 325 -17.76 -31.82 -20.99
N ALA A 326 -17.37 -31.48 -22.22
CA ALA A 326 -15.97 -31.29 -22.60
C ALA A 326 -15.47 -29.84 -22.42
N CYS A 327 -16.36 -28.90 -22.06
CA CYS A 327 -16.03 -27.49 -21.84
C CYS A 327 -16.43 -27.13 -20.41
N HIS A 328 -15.48 -27.35 -19.49
CA HIS A 328 -15.67 -27.12 -18.07
C HIS A 328 -15.86 -25.64 -17.73
N TYR A 329 -15.08 -24.77 -18.37
CA TYR A 329 -15.13 -23.32 -18.18
C TYR A 329 -16.02 -22.66 -19.22
N ARG A 330 -16.89 -21.73 -18.80
CA ARG A 330 -17.85 -21.03 -19.66
C ARG A 330 -17.98 -19.57 -19.24
N ASP A 331 -18.10 -18.68 -20.22
CA ASP A 331 -18.49 -17.29 -19.98
C ASP A 331 -19.92 -17.25 -19.43
N GLU A 332 -20.08 -16.71 -18.22
CA GLU A 332 -21.36 -16.50 -17.56
C GLU A 332 -21.55 -15.00 -17.26
N THR A 333 -22.77 -14.65 -16.88
CA THR A 333 -23.10 -13.28 -16.47
C THR A 333 -24.09 -13.32 -15.32
N GLY A 334 -23.72 -12.69 -14.20
CA GLY A 334 -24.48 -12.72 -12.95
C GLY A 334 -24.52 -11.35 -12.28
N TYR A 335 -25.38 -11.21 -11.27
CA TYR A 335 -25.52 -9.96 -10.54
C TYR A 335 -24.40 -9.79 -9.50
N ALA A 336 -23.77 -8.62 -9.45
CA ALA A 336 -22.65 -8.34 -8.55
C ALA A 336 -23.00 -8.63 -7.08
N TRP A 337 -24.21 -8.26 -6.64
CA TRP A 337 -24.70 -8.52 -5.28
C TRP A 337 -24.78 -10.02 -4.92
N GLU A 338 -25.08 -10.89 -5.87
CA GLU A 338 -25.09 -12.34 -5.66
C GLU A 338 -23.66 -12.91 -5.68
N GLN A 339 -22.87 -12.54 -6.68
CA GLN A 339 -21.58 -13.17 -6.99
C GLN A 339 -20.43 -12.66 -6.10
N VAL A 340 -20.33 -11.35 -5.86
CA VAL A 340 -19.23 -10.73 -5.07
C VAL A 340 -19.52 -10.73 -3.57
N PHE A 341 -20.81 -10.65 -3.22
CA PHE A 341 -21.27 -10.41 -1.86
C PHE A 341 -22.13 -11.53 -1.28
N GLY A 342 -22.44 -12.59 -2.02
CA GLY A 342 -23.22 -13.73 -1.51
C GLY A 342 -24.62 -13.37 -1.01
N LEU A 343 -25.23 -12.31 -1.56
CA LEU A 343 -26.48 -11.69 -1.09
C LEU A 343 -26.39 -11.09 0.33
N GLU A 344 -25.20 -10.77 0.82
CA GLU A 344 -25.00 -10.02 2.07
C GLU A 344 -25.54 -8.59 1.91
N ASP A 345 -26.46 -8.19 2.80
CA ASP A 345 -26.97 -6.81 2.87
C ASP A 345 -26.05 -5.95 3.75
N TYR A 346 -25.76 -4.72 3.32
CA TYR A 346 -25.17 -3.67 4.17
C TYR A 346 -25.84 -2.33 3.87
N ASN A 347 -26.15 -1.58 4.93
CA ASN A 347 -26.60 -0.19 4.84
C ASN A 347 -25.82 0.63 5.88
N GLY A 348 -25.01 1.56 5.40
CA GLY A 348 -24.10 2.38 6.20
C GLY A 348 -24.18 3.86 5.86
N VAL A 349 -23.75 4.71 6.78
CA VAL A 349 -23.75 6.17 6.65
C VAL A 349 -22.46 6.77 7.23
N ASN A 350 -22.18 8.03 6.88
CA ASN A 350 -20.99 8.76 7.28
C ASN A 350 -19.71 8.01 6.86
N ILE A 351 -18.60 8.13 7.62
CA ILE A 351 -17.32 7.49 7.26
C ILE A 351 -17.41 5.96 7.14
N ASN A 352 -18.29 5.29 7.88
CA ASN A 352 -18.53 3.85 7.75
C ASN A 352 -19.26 3.49 6.45
N GLY A 353 -20.20 4.33 5.99
CA GLY A 353 -20.79 4.19 4.66
C GLY A 353 -19.74 4.36 3.57
N PHE A 354 -18.97 5.46 3.66
CA PHE A 354 -17.90 5.79 2.71
C PHE A 354 -16.83 4.69 2.59
N MET A 355 -16.31 4.22 3.73
CA MET A 355 -15.28 3.19 3.79
C MET A 355 -15.79 1.87 3.20
N THR A 356 -17.01 1.43 3.55
CA THR A 356 -17.55 0.17 3.01
C THR A 356 -17.91 0.28 1.53
N HIS A 357 -18.30 1.46 1.02
CA HIS A 357 -18.43 1.68 -0.43
C HIS A 357 -17.07 1.45 -1.11
N ALA A 358 -16.00 2.07 -0.59
CA ALA A 358 -14.65 1.92 -1.13
C ALA A 358 -14.14 0.47 -1.06
N ASP A 359 -14.44 -0.26 0.02
CA ASP A 359 -14.09 -1.68 0.13
C ASP A 359 -14.93 -2.57 -0.81
N ASP A 360 -16.23 -2.32 -0.95
CA ASP A 360 -17.10 -3.07 -1.87
C ASP A 360 -16.71 -2.82 -3.34
N ALA A 361 -16.28 -1.60 -3.67
CA ALA A 361 -15.67 -1.27 -4.97
C ALA A 361 -14.37 -2.07 -5.17
N ARG A 362 -13.46 -2.08 -4.20
CA ARG A 362 -12.26 -2.95 -4.22
C ARG A 362 -12.63 -4.42 -4.41
N ARG A 363 -13.57 -4.97 -3.64
CA ARG A 363 -14.04 -6.37 -3.76
C ARG A 363 -14.58 -6.67 -5.17
N THR A 364 -15.32 -5.74 -5.76
CA THR A 364 -15.82 -5.87 -7.13
C THR A 364 -14.68 -5.84 -8.16
N ILE A 365 -13.65 -5.00 -7.96
CA ILE A 365 -12.42 -4.99 -8.78
C ILE A 365 -11.64 -6.29 -8.64
N VAL A 366 -11.57 -6.87 -7.44
CA VAL A 366 -10.95 -8.19 -7.21
C VAL A 366 -11.69 -9.26 -8.00
N PHE A 367 -13.02 -9.36 -7.85
CA PHE A 367 -13.84 -10.33 -8.59
C PHE A 367 -13.72 -10.17 -10.11
N MET A 368 -13.72 -8.93 -10.63
CA MET A 368 -13.54 -8.67 -12.06
C MET A 368 -12.13 -9.02 -12.60
N HIS A 369 -11.15 -9.25 -11.72
CA HIS A 369 -9.82 -9.70 -12.10
C HIS A 369 -9.58 -11.19 -11.81
N ASP A 370 -10.27 -11.77 -10.83
CA ASP A 370 -10.13 -13.18 -10.40
C ASP A 370 -11.27 -14.00 -11.03
N VAL A 371 -11.24 -14.09 -12.37
CA VAL A 371 -12.43 -14.32 -13.20
C VAL A 371 -13.05 -15.72 -13.09
N ILE A 372 -12.33 -16.77 -12.67
CA ILE A 372 -12.90 -18.14 -12.59
C ILE A 372 -13.54 -18.42 -11.24
N GLN A 373 -14.81 -18.84 -11.27
CA GLN A 373 -15.63 -19.23 -10.11
C GLN A 373 -15.77 -20.76 -10.02
N ASP A 374 -15.86 -21.26 -8.78
CA ASP A 374 -15.99 -22.69 -8.40
C ASP A 374 -14.98 -23.65 -9.05
N MET A 375 -13.75 -23.20 -9.31
CA MET A 375 -12.67 -24.10 -9.74
C MET A 375 -12.50 -25.23 -8.70
N PRO A 376 -12.38 -26.50 -9.11
CA PRO A 376 -12.21 -27.59 -8.17
C PRO A 376 -10.93 -27.40 -7.37
N GLU A 377 -10.93 -27.77 -6.09
CA GLU A 377 -9.73 -27.70 -5.24
C GLU A 377 -8.60 -28.54 -5.86
N ALA A 378 -7.67 -27.85 -6.53
CA ALA A 378 -6.44 -28.46 -6.99
C ALA A 378 -5.56 -28.79 -5.77
N PRO A 379 -4.87 -29.95 -5.74
CA PRO A 379 -3.85 -30.17 -4.74
C PRO A 379 -2.78 -29.09 -4.86
N LEU A 380 -2.28 -28.60 -3.73
CA LEU A 380 -1.23 -27.57 -3.72
C LEU A 380 -0.04 -28.08 -4.53
N GLN A 381 0.24 -27.41 -5.65
CA GLN A 381 1.38 -27.72 -6.51
C GLN A 381 2.67 -27.34 -5.78
N THR A 382 3.68 -28.21 -5.83
CA THR A 382 4.87 -28.10 -4.99
C THR A 382 6.14 -27.87 -5.78
N LEU A 383 7.01 -26.99 -5.28
CA LEU A 383 8.37 -26.85 -5.82
C LEU A 383 9.20 -28.08 -5.39
N PRO A 384 9.78 -28.86 -6.32
CA PRO A 384 10.65 -29.97 -5.95
C PRO A 384 11.95 -29.45 -5.32
N THR A 385 12.25 -29.91 -4.11
CA THR A 385 13.41 -29.51 -3.28
C THR A 385 14.39 -30.66 -3.01
N ALA A 386 13.91 -31.90 -3.02
CA ALA A 386 14.65 -33.10 -2.58
C ALA A 386 15.83 -33.52 -3.48
N ASP A 387 16.08 -32.82 -4.59
CA ASP A 387 17.30 -32.96 -5.39
C ASP A 387 18.44 -32.03 -4.95
N GLY A 388 18.21 -31.19 -3.92
CA GLY A 388 19.20 -30.33 -3.29
C GLY A 388 19.47 -29.01 -4.03
N ARG A 389 18.58 -28.60 -4.95
CA ARG A 389 18.67 -27.31 -5.65
C ARG A 389 18.18 -26.11 -4.85
N PHE A 390 17.41 -26.35 -3.80
CA PHE A 390 16.75 -25.32 -3.00
C PHE A 390 17.24 -25.41 -1.55
N ASP A 391 17.97 -24.40 -1.10
CA ASP A 391 18.62 -24.36 0.22
C ASP A 391 18.04 -23.25 1.13
N LEU A 392 18.65 -23.06 2.30
CA LEU A 392 18.25 -22.03 3.26
C LEU A 392 18.19 -20.62 2.67
N MET A 393 19.14 -20.24 1.81
CA MET A 393 19.19 -18.90 1.24
C MET A 393 18.13 -18.72 0.15
N HIS A 394 17.86 -19.76 -0.64
CA HIS A 394 16.74 -19.78 -1.57
C HIS A 394 15.39 -19.72 -0.82
N ALA A 395 15.26 -20.43 0.31
CA ALA A 395 14.08 -20.34 1.18
C ALA A 395 13.90 -18.94 1.76
N ALA A 396 14.96 -18.32 2.28
CA ALA A 396 14.93 -16.95 2.78
C ALA A 396 14.50 -15.95 1.68
N ALA A 397 15.08 -16.04 0.48
CA ALA A 397 14.68 -15.21 -0.66
C ALA A 397 13.21 -15.43 -1.05
N SER A 398 12.73 -16.68 -1.00
CA SER A 398 11.35 -17.02 -1.36
C SER A 398 10.34 -16.62 -0.29
N PHE A 399 10.69 -16.64 1.00
CA PHE A 399 9.84 -16.13 2.07
C PHE A 399 9.72 -14.60 2.02
N LEU A 400 10.81 -13.90 1.68
CA LEU A 400 10.78 -12.46 1.41
C LEU A 400 9.96 -12.12 0.15
N GLY A 401 10.13 -12.90 -0.93
CA GLY A 401 9.33 -12.78 -2.15
C GLY A 401 7.84 -13.04 -1.91
N GLY A 402 7.50 -14.01 -1.06
CA GLY A 402 6.14 -14.32 -0.63
C GLY A 402 5.51 -13.25 0.27
N ALA A 403 6.30 -12.60 1.11
CA ALA A 403 5.88 -11.44 1.90
C ALA A 403 5.74 -10.15 1.05
N SER A 404 6.29 -10.14 -0.17
CA SER A 404 6.25 -8.98 -1.07
C SER A 404 4.86 -8.73 -1.69
N ASN A 405 4.73 -7.61 -2.39
CA ASN A 405 3.50 -7.22 -3.07
C ASN A 405 3.52 -7.68 -4.53
N LYS A 406 2.47 -8.39 -4.98
CA LYS A 406 2.25 -8.85 -6.37
C LYS A 406 2.40 -7.77 -7.44
N SER A 407 2.23 -6.48 -7.10
CA SER A 407 2.27 -5.36 -8.05
C SER A 407 3.55 -4.52 -8.04
N VAL A 408 4.55 -4.85 -7.21
CA VAL A 408 5.73 -4.00 -6.99
C VAL A 408 7.01 -4.83 -7.01
N PRO A 409 8.00 -4.49 -7.88
CA PRO A 409 9.35 -5.04 -7.84
C PRO A 409 10.00 -4.92 -6.46
N LEU A 410 10.56 -6.01 -5.92
CA LEU A 410 11.54 -5.93 -4.86
C LEU A 410 12.87 -5.47 -5.49
N THR A 411 13.46 -4.43 -4.91
CA THR A 411 14.74 -3.89 -5.38
C THR A 411 15.87 -4.20 -4.39
N ILE A 412 17.12 -3.96 -4.81
CA ILE A 412 18.28 -4.09 -3.92
C ILE A 412 18.16 -3.11 -2.75
N ASP A 413 17.72 -1.87 -2.99
CA ASP A 413 17.39 -0.92 -1.92
C ASP A 413 16.31 -1.46 -0.98
N GLY A 414 15.26 -2.11 -1.51
CA GLY A 414 14.19 -2.72 -0.72
C GLY A 414 14.72 -3.78 0.24
N LEU A 415 15.51 -4.71 -0.28
CA LEU A 415 16.18 -5.75 0.50
C LEU A 415 17.15 -5.16 1.54
N VAL A 416 17.96 -4.16 1.17
CA VAL A 416 18.91 -3.54 2.09
C VAL A 416 18.19 -2.79 3.21
N PHE A 417 17.16 -2.00 2.88
CA PHE A 417 16.35 -1.31 3.87
C PHE A 417 15.75 -2.30 4.87
N ILE A 418 15.13 -3.38 4.38
CA ILE A 418 14.56 -4.44 5.21
C ILE A 418 15.62 -5.05 6.13
N ASN A 419 16.81 -5.37 5.62
CA ASN A 419 17.91 -5.88 6.45
C ASN A 419 18.35 -4.88 7.54
N THR A 420 18.39 -3.58 7.26
CA THR A 420 18.74 -2.56 8.28
C THR A 420 17.65 -2.45 9.35
N VAL A 421 16.37 -2.37 8.94
CA VAL A 421 15.22 -2.31 9.86
C VAL A 421 15.18 -3.52 10.79
N LEU A 422 15.46 -4.71 10.26
CA LEU A 422 15.46 -5.97 10.99
C LEU A 422 16.70 -6.20 11.89
N GLY A 423 17.68 -5.28 11.87
CA GLY A 423 18.96 -5.45 12.57
C GLY A 423 19.83 -6.57 12.00
N LEU A 424 19.63 -6.95 10.73
CA LEU A 424 20.46 -7.91 10.01
C LEU A 424 21.75 -7.26 9.45
N ASN A 425 21.73 -5.95 9.18
CA ASN A 425 22.96 -5.17 8.94
C ASN A 425 23.53 -4.69 10.29
N GLU A 426 24.81 -4.95 10.56
CA GLU A 426 25.48 -4.59 11.82
C GLU A 426 26.17 -3.22 11.75
N GLY A 427 25.87 -2.31 12.68
CA GLY A 427 26.54 -0.99 12.74
C GLY A 427 26.20 -0.05 11.57
N VAL A 428 25.14 -0.36 10.83
CA VAL A 428 24.47 0.53 9.88
C VAL A 428 23.27 1.12 10.62
N ASP A 429 23.48 2.23 11.32
CA ASP A 429 22.39 2.99 11.92
C ASP A 429 21.69 3.83 10.84
N PHE A 430 20.39 4.08 11.01
CA PHE A 430 19.69 5.12 10.26
C PHE A 430 20.24 6.49 10.68
N THR A 431 20.74 7.26 9.72
CA THR A 431 21.25 8.61 9.95
C THR A 431 20.14 9.54 10.42
N ASN A 432 18.91 9.31 9.96
CA ASN A 432 17.72 10.03 10.38
C ASN A 432 16.54 9.10 10.67
N LYS A 433 15.74 9.43 11.71
CA LYS A 433 14.40 8.82 11.89
C LYS A 433 13.48 9.09 10.69
N GLY A 434 13.76 10.14 9.89
CA GLY A 434 13.12 10.38 8.60
C GLY A 434 13.26 9.18 7.66
N GLU A 435 14.49 8.71 7.39
CA GLU A 435 14.80 7.58 6.48
C GLU A 435 14.06 6.28 6.86
N VAL A 436 13.76 6.12 8.15
CA VAL A 436 13.00 4.98 8.69
C VAL A 436 11.52 5.01 8.31
N PHE A 437 10.97 6.18 7.99
CA PHE A 437 9.51 6.39 7.86
C PHE A 437 9.07 7.26 6.65
N GLY A 438 10.02 7.86 5.91
CA GLY A 438 9.88 8.70 4.71
C GLY A 438 11.20 8.79 3.91
N ASP A 439 11.19 9.50 2.76
CA ASP A 439 12.35 9.80 1.90
C ASP A 439 13.28 8.60 1.53
N LEU A 440 12.68 7.46 1.20
CA LEU A 440 13.42 6.29 0.77
C LEU A 440 13.54 6.28 -0.77
N TRP A 441 14.74 6.53 -1.30
CA TRP A 441 15.03 6.55 -2.74
C TRP A 441 15.83 5.31 -3.18
N GLU A 442 15.74 4.96 -4.47
CA GLU A 442 16.66 3.99 -5.08
C GLU A 442 18.05 4.62 -5.21
N LEU A 443 19.08 3.90 -4.76
CA LEU A 443 20.47 4.38 -4.72
C LEU A 443 21.36 3.58 -5.66
N GLU A 444 22.41 4.21 -6.20
CA GLU A 444 23.51 3.45 -6.77
C GLU A 444 24.18 2.62 -5.67
N ARG A 445 24.21 1.30 -5.87
CA ARG A 445 24.84 0.34 -4.97
C ARG A 445 25.91 -0.46 -5.67
N ASP A 446 26.91 -0.86 -4.91
CA ASP A 446 27.88 -1.83 -5.37
C ASP A 446 27.26 -3.24 -5.49
N VAL A 447 28.04 -4.15 -6.04
CA VAL A 447 27.71 -5.57 -6.24
C VAL A 447 27.33 -6.33 -4.94
N ASN A 448 27.57 -5.74 -3.77
CA ASN A 448 27.23 -6.28 -2.45
C ASN A 448 26.06 -5.54 -1.78
N GLY A 449 25.47 -4.53 -2.42
CA GLY A 449 24.38 -3.72 -1.87
C GLY A 449 24.84 -2.53 -1.02
N VAL A 450 26.14 -2.24 -0.94
CA VAL A 450 26.65 -1.08 -0.20
C VAL A 450 26.45 0.18 -1.05
N PRO A 451 25.91 1.30 -0.52
CA PRO A 451 25.77 2.54 -1.28
C PRO A 451 27.09 3.01 -1.88
N VAL A 452 27.07 3.42 -3.15
CA VAL A 452 28.17 4.14 -3.77
C VAL A 452 28.10 5.60 -3.29
N LEU A 453 29.24 6.12 -2.84
CA LEU A 453 29.36 7.49 -2.34
C LEU A 453 30.12 8.37 -3.32
N ASP A 454 29.70 9.62 -3.44
CA ASP A 454 30.32 10.64 -4.29
C ASP A 454 31.64 11.20 -3.70
N GLU A 455 32.24 12.19 -4.36
CA GLU A 455 33.48 12.84 -3.88
C GLU A 455 33.32 13.59 -2.53
N ASN A 456 32.09 13.92 -2.13
CA ASN A 456 31.75 14.59 -0.87
C ASN A 456 31.42 13.58 0.26
N GLY A 457 31.22 12.31 -0.08
CA GLY A 457 30.79 11.24 0.84
C GLY A 457 29.28 11.04 0.91
N CYS A 458 28.51 11.64 -0.01
CA CYS A 458 27.06 11.49 -0.07
C CYS A 458 26.64 10.28 -0.93
N PRO A 459 25.53 9.60 -0.59
CA PRO A 459 24.95 8.57 -1.44
C PRO A 459 24.49 9.16 -2.78
N GLN A 460 24.27 8.30 -3.77
CA GLN A 460 23.93 8.72 -5.14
C GLN A 460 22.55 8.17 -5.54
N PRO A 461 21.45 8.92 -5.36
CA PRO A 461 20.11 8.48 -5.76
C PRO A 461 19.99 8.40 -7.28
N ILE A 462 19.27 7.42 -7.78
CA ILE A 462 19.07 7.19 -9.21
C ILE A 462 18.01 8.16 -9.74
N SER A 463 18.28 8.80 -10.88
CA SER A 463 17.33 9.69 -11.54
C SER A 463 16.36 8.93 -12.46
N VAL A 464 15.07 9.26 -12.42
CA VAL A 464 14.03 8.82 -13.36
C VAL A 464 14.37 9.13 -14.82
N ASN A 465 15.20 10.15 -15.06
CA ASN A 465 15.67 10.56 -16.39
C ASN A 465 16.96 9.84 -16.82
N GLY A 466 17.54 9.03 -15.93
CA GLY A 466 18.81 8.32 -16.10
C GLY A 466 20.01 9.12 -15.62
N GLY A 467 20.91 8.45 -14.89
CA GLY A 467 22.01 9.09 -14.16
C GLY A 467 21.69 9.20 -12.68
N PHE A 468 22.25 10.22 -12.01
CA PHE A 468 22.11 10.40 -10.57
C PHE A 468 21.55 11.77 -10.23
N VAL A 469 20.72 11.80 -9.19
CA VAL A 469 20.24 13.03 -8.55
C VAL A 469 21.42 13.67 -7.80
N PRO A 470 21.73 14.95 -8.04
CA PRO A 470 22.83 15.62 -7.35
C PRO A 470 22.47 15.86 -5.87
N MET A 471 23.35 15.43 -4.97
CA MET A 471 23.28 15.73 -3.54
C MET A 471 24.39 16.69 -3.11
N VAL A 472 24.18 17.36 -1.98
CA VAL A 472 25.16 18.22 -1.32
C VAL A 472 25.22 17.87 0.16
N LEU A 473 26.44 17.77 0.70
CA LEU A 473 26.66 17.65 2.14
C LEU A 473 26.41 19.02 2.79
N ASP A 474 25.38 19.15 3.63
CA ASP A 474 25.19 20.34 4.45
C ASP A 474 26.30 20.39 5.53
N PRO A 475 27.14 21.43 5.56
CA PRO A 475 28.21 21.55 6.54
C PRO A 475 27.74 21.87 7.97
N ASP A 476 26.48 22.27 8.18
CA ASP A 476 25.95 22.63 9.50
C ASP A 476 25.31 21.41 10.23
N SER A 477 24.55 20.56 9.53
CA SER A 477 24.07 19.25 10.05
C SER A 477 25.10 18.13 9.92
N GLY A 478 25.87 18.11 8.82
CA GLY A 478 26.69 16.97 8.41
C GLY A 478 25.93 15.90 7.61
N GLU A 479 24.71 16.23 7.15
CA GLU A 479 23.82 15.33 6.42
C GLU A 479 23.86 15.63 4.90
N CYS A 480 23.37 14.69 4.08
CA CYS A 480 23.33 14.86 2.63
C CYS A 480 21.91 15.21 2.18
N GLU A 481 21.76 16.36 1.54
CA GLU A 481 20.49 16.89 1.04
C GLU A 481 20.48 16.83 -0.50
N ILE A 482 19.29 16.71 -1.11
CA ILE A 482 19.14 16.89 -2.56
C ILE A 482 19.39 18.36 -2.91
N VAL A 483 20.06 18.61 -4.03
CA VAL A 483 20.22 19.97 -4.56
C VAL A 483 18.86 20.51 -5.02
N GLU A 484 18.46 21.67 -4.49
CA GLU A 484 17.19 22.36 -4.78
C GLU A 484 16.87 22.38 -6.29
N GLY A 485 15.70 21.86 -6.67
CA GLY A 485 15.22 21.74 -8.04
C GLY A 485 15.51 20.40 -8.75
N PHE A 486 15.90 19.36 -8.01
CA PHE A 486 16.05 17.97 -8.48
C PHE A 486 15.19 16.95 -7.69
N GLU A 487 14.30 17.43 -6.81
CA GLU A 487 13.44 16.60 -5.96
C GLU A 487 12.37 15.83 -6.76
N ASP A 488 12.12 16.21 -8.02
CA ASP A 488 11.26 15.50 -8.97
C ASP A 488 11.99 14.44 -9.80
N GLU A 489 13.33 14.36 -9.69
CA GLU A 489 14.14 13.38 -10.41
C GLU A 489 14.35 12.06 -9.65
N VAL A 490 14.13 11.99 -8.33
CA VAL A 490 14.34 10.75 -7.56
C VAL A 490 13.37 9.63 -7.94
N ILE A 491 13.87 8.40 -7.95
CA ILE A 491 13.03 7.20 -7.93
C ILE A 491 12.78 6.82 -6.46
N GLU A 492 11.52 6.71 -6.08
CA GLU A 492 11.11 6.30 -4.73
C GLU A 492 11.04 4.78 -4.59
N LEU A 493 11.50 4.29 -3.45
CA LEU A 493 11.43 2.88 -3.11
C LEU A 493 10.03 2.50 -2.57
N GLU A 494 9.23 1.89 -3.45
CA GLU A 494 7.94 1.32 -3.08
C GLU A 494 8.12 -0.08 -2.43
N LEU A 495 7.87 -0.21 -1.12
CA LEU A 495 7.96 -1.50 -0.40
C LEU A 495 6.64 -2.31 -0.39
N GLY A 496 5.51 -1.71 -0.78
CA GLY A 496 4.20 -2.37 -0.75
C GLY A 496 3.85 -2.97 0.63
N ARG A 497 3.56 -4.28 0.66
CA ARG A 497 3.27 -5.08 1.87
C ARG A 497 4.47 -5.16 2.84
N LEU A 498 5.70 -5.09 2.33
CA LEU A 498 6.92 -5.17 3.15
C LEU A 498 7.13 -3.93 4.03
N ASN A 499 6.32 -2.86 3.90
CA ASN A 499 6.32 -1.76 4.87
C ASN A 499 6.01 -2.22 6.31
N VAL A 500 5.35 -3.37 6.50
CA VAL A 500 5.15 -4.00 7.81
C VAL A 500 6.48 -4.21 8.57
N VAL A 501 7.61 -4.33 7.85
CA VAL A 501 8.95 -4.42 8.46
C VAL A 501 9.22 -3.31 9.47
N ARG A 502 8.69 -2.10 9.24
CA ARG A 502 8.99 -0.91 10.05
C ARG A 502 8.50 -1.04 11.50
N VAL A 503 7.50 -1.89 11.77
CA VAL A 503 7.06 -2.17 13.15
C VAL A 503 8.17 -2.78 14.00
N ALA A 504 9.11 -3.51 13.39
CA ALA A 504 10.18 -4.18 14.13
C ALA A 504 11.14 -3.20 14.82
N LEU A 505 11.11 -1.91 14.47
CA LEU A 505 11.92 -0.86 15.11
C LEU A 505 11.26 -0.24 16.35
N THR A 506 9.94 -0.14 16.40
CA THR A 506 9.20 0.34 17.58
C THR A 506 8.77 -0.81 18.49
N ASN A 507 8.41 -1.95 17.90
CA ASN A 507 8.03 -3.19 18.57
C ASN A 507 8.63 -4.43 17.87
N PRO A 508 9.91 -4.79 18.14
CA PRO A 508 10.53 -5.99 17.56
C PRO A 508 9.81 -7.30 17.90
N ARG A 509 9.02 -7.32 18.98
CA ARG A 509 8.32 -8.53 19.45
C ARG A 509 7.12 -8.94 18.58
N VAL A 510 6.70 -8.09 17.62
CA VAL A 510 5.71 -8.48 16.61
C VAL A 510 6.24 -9.62 15.72
N LEU A 511 7.54 -9.63 15.41
CA LEU A 511 8.19 -10.72 14.68
C LEU A 511 8.29 -11.99 15.53
N ASP A 512 8.69 -11.86 16.80
CA ASP A 512 8.73 -12.95 17.78
C ASP A 512 7.37 -13.65 17.90
N ARG A 513 6.28 -12.87 18.00
CA ARG A 513 4.91 -13.39 18.05
C ARG A 513 4.50 -14.07 16.74
N ALA A 514 4.78 -13.46 15.59
CA ALA A 514 4.46 -14.04 14.30
C ALA A 514 5.21 -15.36 14.05
N LEU A 515 6.49 -15.43 14.44
CA LEU A 515 7.29 -16.64 14.35
C LEU A 515 6.80 -17.72 15.32
N TYR A 516 6.40 -17.36 16.53
CA TYR A 516 5.74 -18.27 17.47
C TYR A 516 4.46 -18.87 16.89
N ASP A 517 3.59 -18.05 16.28
CA ASP A 517 2.35 -18.53 15.67
C ASP A 517 2.59 -19.42 14.43
N VAL A 518 3.65 -19.17 13.66
CA VAL A 518 4.10 -20.08 12.60
C VAL A 518 4.62 -21.39 13.17
N VAL A 519 5.60 -21.37 14.09
CA VAL A 519 6.29 -22.59 14.52
C VAL A 519 5.43 -23.42 15.46
N GLU A 520 4.89 -22.84 16.54
CA GLU A 520 4.17 -23.58 17.57
C GLU A 520 2.70 -23.82 17.20
N ASN A 521 2.01 -22.80 16.69
CA ASN A 521 0.58 -22.92 16.41
C ASN A 521 0.28 -23.53 15.03
N SER A 522 1.14 -23.35 14.03
CA SER A 522 0.92 -23.87 12.67
C SER A 522 1.76 -25.11 12.36
N ILE A 523 3.09 -25.02 12.40
CA ILE A 523 4.01 -26.11 12.04
C ILE A 523 3.86 -27.29 13.01
N ASN A 524 4.07 -27.10 14.31
CA ASN A 524 4.07 -28.20 15.29
C ASN A 524 2.72 -28.93 15.40
N ASN A 525 1.61 -28.29 15.01
CA ASN A 525 0.26 -28.88 14.96
C ASN A 525 -0.12 -29.46 13.58
N SER A 526 0.75 -29.35 12.56
CA SER A 526 0.48 -29.84 11.20
C SER A 526 0.86 -31.31 11.01
N VAL A 527 0.29 -31.93 9.98
CA VAL A 527 0.54 -33.35 9.60
C VAL A 527 1.55 -33.51 8.46
N GLY A 528 2.11 -32.42 7.94
CA GLY A 528 3.01 -32.40 6.80
C GLY A 528 3.53 -30.99 6.51
N LEU A 529 4.76 -30.88 5.99
CA LEU A 529 5.32 -29.64 5.46
C LEU A 529 5.77 -29.85 4.01
N GLN A 530 5.60 -28.83 3.19
CA GLN A 530 6.12 -28.76 1.82
C GLN A 530 6.30 -27.29 1.40
N LEU A 531 6.94 -27.04 0.26
CA LEU A 531 6.88 -25.73 -0.38
C LEU A 531 5.82 -25.75 -1.49
N ASP A 532 5.12 -24.63 -1.69
CA ASP A 532 4.36 -24.42 -2.93
C ASP A 532 5.30 -24.19 -4.13
N LEU A 533 4.76 -24.11 -5.35
CA LEU A 533 5.54 -23.86 -6.58
C LEU A 533 6.42 -22.60 -6.52
N SER A 534 6.07 -21.61 -5.70
CA SER A 534 6.83 -20.37 -5.55
C SER A 534 7.90 -20.44 -4.46
N GLY A 535 7.97 -21.53 -3.69
CA GLY A 535 8.91 -21.65 -2.58
C GLY A 535 8.37 -21.14 -1.24
N ARG A 536 7.09 -20.76 -1.13
CA ARG A 536 6.45 -20.44 0.17
C ARG A 536 6.23 -21.72 0.96
N LEU A 537 6.48 -21.69 2.27
CA LEU A 537 6.19 -22.83 3.14
C LEU A 537 4.67 -23.06 3.22
N ALA A 538 4.27 -24.33 3.19
CA ALA A 538 2.90 -24.75 3.41
C ALA A 538 2.82 -25.88 4.44
N TYR A 539 1.82 -25.79 5.31
CA TYR A 539 1.57 -26.75 6.39
C TYR A 539 0.27 -27.52 6.16
N GLY A 540 0.30 -28.82 6.40
CA GLY A 540 -0.82 -29.73 6.18
C GLY A 540 -1.79 -29.78 7.37
N VAL A 541 -3.06 -29.50 7.13
CA VAL A 541 -4.17 -29.64 8.08
C VAL A 541 -5.01 -30.85 7.68
N GLU A 542 -5.12 -31.84 8.58
CA GLU A 542 -6.01 -32.99 8.39
C GLU A 542 -7.46 -32.61 8.71
N ASP A 543 -8.36 -32.80 7.74
CA ASP A 543 -9.80 -32.78 8.00
C ASP A 543 -10.18 -34.07 8.76
N ALA A 544 -10.51 -33.91 10.04
CA ALA A 544 -10.85 -35.01 10.94
C ALA A 544 -12.17 -35.75 10.58
N GLU A 545 -13.02 -35.18 9.72
CA GLU A 545 -14.26 -35.79 9.24
C GLU A 545 -14.08 -36.48 7.87
N ALA A 546 -13.27 -35.91 6.98
CA ALA A 546 -13.00 -36.43 5.64
C ALA A 546 -11.78 -37.37 5.54
N GLY A 547 -10.80 -37.24 6.43
CA GLY A 547 -9.53 -37.97 6.37
C GLY A 547 -8.60 -37.53 5.23
N THR A 548 -8.78 -36.29 4.77
CA THR A 548 -7.99 -35.65 3.70
C THR A 548 -7.10 -34.56 4.28
N VAL A 549 -5.87 -34.44 3.77
CA VAL A 549 -4.94 -33.37 4.18
C VAL A 549 -5.03 -32.22 3.19
N THR A 550 -5.35 -31.03 3.70
CA THR A 550 -5.33 -29.77 2.94
C THR A 550 -4.08 -28.98 3.33
N TYR A 551 -3.32 -28.48 2.36
CA TYR A 551 -2.13 -27.68 2.65
C TYR A 551 -2.45 -26.20 2.59
N LYS A 552 -2.03 -25.45 3.60
CA LYS A 552 -2.18 -23.99 3.69
C LYS A 552 -0.82 -23.33 3.58
N THR A 553 -0.66 -22.43 2.62
CA THR A 553 0.54 -21.61 2.45
C THR A 553 0.63 -20.54 3.54
N VAL A 554 1.85 -20.22 3.97
CA VAL A 554 2.12 -19.03 4.80
C VAL A 554 2.11 -17.81 3.88
N ASP A 555 1.01 -17.05 3.93
CA ASP A 555 0.75 -15.91 3.00
C ASP A 555 0.60 -14.54 3.72
N SER A 556 0.89 -14.50 5.02
CA SER A 556 0.97 -13.25 5.79
C SER A 556 2.34 -12.59 5.55
N PRO A 557 2.40 -11.28 5.21
CA PRO A 557 3.66 -10.57 5.03
C PRO A 557 4.53 -10.62 6.27
N LEU A 558 3.91 -10.43 7.44
CA LEU A 558 4.59 -10.47 8.72
C LEU A 558 5.13 -11.86 9.04
N ALA A 559 4.38 -12.92 8.73
CA ALA A 559 4.83 -14.30 8.94
C ALA A 559 6.00 -14.66 8.01
N GLY A 560 5.90 -14.34 6.70
CA GLY A 560 6.98 -14.55 5.75
C GLY A 560 8.24 -13.74 6.09
N LEU A 561 8.07 -12.50 6.56
CA LEU A 561 9.15 -11.65 7.04
C LEU A 561 9.80 -12.17 8.33
N ALA A 562 9.02 -12.68 9.28
CA ALA A 562 9.54 -13.29 10.51
C ALA A 562 10.31 -14.58 10.21
N MET A 563 9.84 -15.40 9.27
CA MET A 563 10.57 -16.58 8.79
C MET A 563 11.85 -16.22 8.04
N TYR A 564 11.80 -15.20 7.16
CA TYR A 564 12.99 -14.63 6.52
C TYR A 564 14.01 -14.17 7.57
N TRP A 565 13.58 -13.38 8.55
CA TRP A 565 14.41 -12.90 9.64
C TRP A 565 15.05 -14.04 10.43
N ALA A 566 14.28 -15.07 10.80
CA ALA A 566 14.78 -16.22 11.55
C ALA A 566 15.86 -16.98 10.76
N LEU A 567 15.61 -17.31 9.48
CA LEU A 567 16.60 -17.95 8.62
C LEU A 567 17.87 -17.09 8.48
N MET A 568 17.72 -15.78 8.26
CA MET A 568 18.85 -14.87 8.10
C MET A 568 19.63 -14.65 9.41
N ARG A 569 18.96 -14.64 10.57
CA ARG A 569 19.58 -14.33 11.88
C ARG A 569 20.13 -15.55 12.61
N TRP A 570 19.46 -16.69 12.50
CA TRP A 570 19.77 -17.91 13.26
C TRP A 570 20.27 -19.06 12.38
N GLY A 571 20.00 -19.02 11.07
CA GLY A 571 20.28 -20.16 10.18
C GLY A 571 19.32 -21.35 10.40
N SER A 572 18.13 -21.08 10.96
CA SER A 572 16.99 -22.02 11.12
C SER A 572 15.73 -21.25 11.56
N LEU A 573 14.59 -21.93 11.75
CA LEU A 573 13.41 -21.35 12.41
C LEU A 573 13.39 -21.58 13.93
N GLU A 574 14.37 -22.30 14.48
CA GLU A 574 14.48 -22.60 15.91
C GLU A 574 15.35 -21.54 16.62
N GLY A 575 14.90 -21.07 17.77
CA GLY A 575 15.55 -19.97 18.50
C GLY A 575 14.73 -19.45 19.67
N ASP A 576 15.29 -18.51 20.42
CA ASP A 576 14.60 -17.88 21.56
C ASP A 576 13.83 -16.63 21.12
N VAL A 577 12.53 -16.58 21.48
CA VAL A 577 11.63 -15.43 21.28
C VAL A 577 11.06 -14.95 22.62
N GLU A 578 10.62 -13.70 22.73
CA GLU A 578 9.87 -13.17 23.87
C GLU A 578 8.37 -13.06 23.57
N ILE A 579 7.54 -13.75 24.35
CA ILE A 579 6.08 -13.71 24.26
C ILE A 579 5.44 -13.32 25.60
N MET A 580 4.30 -12.64 25.57
CA MET A 580 3.51 -12.37 26.78
C MET A 580 2.70 -13.62 27.15
N VAL A 581 2.85 -14.10 28.38
CA VAL A 581 2.01 -15.17 28.96
C VAL A 581 1.49 -14.69 30.31
N ASP A 582 0.17 -14.71 30.50
CA ASP A 582 -0.51 -14.28 31.73
C ASP A 582 -0.08 -12.88 32.27
N GLY A 583 0.21 -11.93 31.37
CA GLY A 583 0.64 -10.58 31.75
C GLY A 583 2.11 -10.51 32.22
N SER A 584 2.98 -11.42 31.78
CA SER A 584 4.44 -11.31 31.94
C SER A 584 5.19 -11.77 30.68
N TRP A 585 6.29 -11.09 30.35
CA TRP A 585 7.19 -11.52 29.28
C TRP A 585 7.93 -12.81 29.68
N VAL A 586 7.84 -13.82 28.81
CA VAL A 586 8.49 -15.11 28.97
C VAL A 586 9.32 -15.39 27.72
N THR A 587 10.61 -15.67 27.90
CA THR A 587 11.44 -16.23 26.83
C THR A 587 10.98 -17.66 26.56
N HIS A 588 10.56 -17.92 25.32
CA HIS A 588 10.14 -19.22 24.83
C HIS A 588 11.11 -19.68 23.75
N THR A 589 11.64 -20.90 23.89
CA THR A 589 12.53 -21.49 22.88
C THR A 589 11.69 -22.23 21.85
N LEU A 590 11.63 -21.72 20.63
CA LEU A 590 10.97 -22.35 19.49
C LEU A 590 11.77 -23.58 19.04
N VAL A 591 11.08 -24.70 18.90
CA VAL A 591 11.62 -25.98 18.42
C VAL A 591 10.58 -26.62 17.51
N ILE A 592 11.00 -27.19 16.37
CA ILE A 592 10.15 -28.03 15.53
C ILE A 592 10.15 -29.44 16.15
N ASP A 593 9.03 -29.85 16.76
CA ASP A 593 8.97 -31.06 17.58
C ASP A 593 9.30 -32.32 16.76
N ASP A 594 10.25 -33.13 17.23
CA ASP A 594 10.58 -34.46 16.67
C ASP A 594 9.38 -35.42 16.65
N ALA A 595 8.35 -35.18 17.47
CA ALA A 595 7.10 -35.92 17.44
C ALA A 595 6.25 -35.61 16.19
N SER A 596 6.35 -34.39 15.66
CA SER A 596 5.66 -33.95 14.44
C SER A 596 6.56 -34.10 13.21
N PHE A 597 7.82 -33.65 13.29
CA PHE A 597 8.79 -33.71 12.20
C PHE A 597 10.18 -34.14 12.68
N THR A 598 10.57 -35.35 12.31
CA THR A 598 11.95 -35.84 12.45
C THR A 598 12.87 -35.25 11.39
N ASP A 599 14.18 -35.21 11.67
CA ASP A 599 15.22 -34.87 10.68
C ASP A 599 15.08 -35.66 9.37
N VAL A 600 14.68 -36.94 9.46
CA VAL A 600 14.50 -37.81 8.28
C VAL A 600 13.34 -37.35 7.41
N THR A 601 12.20 -37.02 8.03
CA THR A 601 11.01 -36.52 7.29
C THR A 601 11.24 -35.13 6.69
N LEU A 602 12.05 -34.28 7.33
CA LEU A 602 12.44 -32.99 6.77
C LEU A 602 13.45 -33.14 5.64
N ALA A 603 14.46 -34.01 5.78
CA ALA A 603 15.43 -34.31 4.72
C ALA A 603 14.76 -34.94 3.48
N GLU A 604 13.77 -35.82 3.66
CA GLU A 604 12.95 -36.37 2.57
C GLU A 604 12.15 -35.28 1.82
N ALA A 605 11.81 -34.18 2.50
CA ALA A 605 11.16 -32.99 1.94
C ALA A 605 12.15 -31.87 1.51
N GLY A 606 13.46 -32.04 1.68
CA GLY A 606 14.46 -30.99 1.45
C GLY A 606 14.34 -29.77 2.39
N LEU A 607 13.70 -29.94 3.56
CA LEU A 607 13.39 -28.89 4.55
C LEU A 607 14.23 -29.00 5.84
N GLU A 608 15.33 -29.74 5.80
CA GLU A 608 16.23 -29.93 6.95
C GLU A 608 16.80 -28.62 7.52
N PHE A 609 16.92 -27.58 6.70
CA PHE A 609 17.37 -26.24 7.09
C PHE A 609 16.40 -25.48 8.02
N LEU A 610 15.17 -25.99 8.24
CA LEU A 610 14.23 -25.37 9.17
C LEU A 610 14.60 -25.62 10.64
N LYS A 611 15.35 -26.68 10.95
CA LYS A 611 15.82 -27.03 12.31
C LYS A 611 17.23 -26.52 12.57
N ALA A 612 17.56 -26.23 13.83
CA ALA A 612 18.90 -25.83 14.23
C ALA A 612 19.84 -27.05 14.30
N ASP A 613 21.02 -26.94 13.69
CA ASP A 613 22.09 -27.92 13.79
C ASP A 613 23.36 -27.33 14.44
N SER A 614 24.45 -28.11 14.53
CA SER A 614 25.72 -27.61 15.11
C SER A 614 26.45 -26.55 14.27
N SER A 615 25.94 -26.29 13.07
CA SER A 615 26.44 -25.36 12.05
C SER A 615 25.53 -24.15 11.85
N SER A 616 24.27 -24.21 12.29
CA SER A 616 23.31 -23.10 12.22
C SER A 616 23.89 -21.84 12.84
N SER A 617 24.16 -20.88 11.96
CA SER A 617 24.48 -19.50 12.26
C SER A 617 23.73 -18.65 11.25
N GLY A 618 23.33 -17.45 11.64
CA GLY A 618 22.86 -16.45 10.68
C GLY A 618 23.89 -16.12 9.61
N VAL A 619 23.45 -15.30 8.65
CA VAL A 619 24.29 -14.79 7.57
C VAL A 619 25.54 -14.09 8.10
N GLY A 620 26.62 -14.16 7.33
CA GLY A 620 27.84 -13.40 7.60
C GLY A 620 27.68 -11.92 7.23
N HIS A 621 28.66 -11.12 7.65
CA HIS A 621 28.69 -9.68 7.40
C HIS A 621 29.99 -9.25 6.74
N LEU A 622 29.87 -8.27 5.86
CA LEU A 622 30.98 -7.58 5.24
C LEU A 622 31.67 -6.64 6.25
N PRO A 623 32.91 -6.20 6.00
CA PRO A 623 33.58 -5.20 6.84
C PRO A 623 32.86 -3.85 6.95
N SER A 624 31.87 -3.59 6.08
CA SER A 624 30.97 -2.45 6.10
C SER A 624 29.74 -2.63 6.99
N GLY A 625 29.53 -3.81 7.59
CA GLY A 625 28.35 -4.14 8.40
C GLY A 625 27.19 -4.77 7.64
N TYR A 626 27.18 -4.65 6.31
CA TYR A 626 26.11 -5.18 5.46
C TYR A 626 26.15 -6.71 5.40
N VAL A 627 24.98 -7.35 5.25
CA VAL A 627 24.87 -8.80 5.02
C VAL A 627 25.73 -9.25 3.83
N ASP A 628 26.51 -10.30 4.03
CA ASP A 628 27.42 -10.87 3.03
C ASP A 628 26.70 -11.87 2.13
N TYR A 629 26.23 -11.39 0.97
CA TYR A 629 25.67 -12.22 -0.08
C TYR A 629 26.73 -12.86 -1.01
N SER A 630 28.04 -12.67 -0.79
CA SER A 630 29.10 -12.99 -1.77
C SER A 630 29.25 -14.47 -2.17
N THR A 631 28.61 -15.37 -1.42
CA THR A 631 28.54 -16.81 -1.69
C THR A 631 27.24 -17.23 -2.38
N PHE A 632 26.23 -16.36 -2.42
CA PHE A 632 24.92 -16.67 -3.00
C PHE A 632 24.98 -16.64 -4.54
N THR A 633 24.34 -17.63 -5.16
CA THR A 633 24.25 -17.77 -6.61
C THR A 633 22.85 -18.22 -6.98
N HIS A 634 22.21 -17.57 -7.94
CA HIS A 634 20.89 -17.95 -8.43
C HIS A 634 20.95 -18.22 -9.93
N THR A 635 20.18 -19.20 -10.39
CA THR A 635 19.92 -19.44 -11.82
C THR A 635 18.47 -19.89 -11.95
N THR A 636 17.65 -19.08 -12.63
CA THR A 636 16.19 -19.27 -12.71
C THR A 636 15.82 -20.66 -13.28
N GLU A 637 16.51 -21.10 -14.34
CA GLU A 637 16.38 -22.44 -14.92
C GLU A 637 16.65 -23.56 -13.90
N THR A 638 17.62 -23.39 -13.00
CA THR A 638 18.02 -24.44 -12.05
C THR A 638 16.95 -24.71 -10.99
N ILE A 639 16.20 -23.68 -10.56
CA ILE A 639 15.16 -23.81 -9.53
C ILE A 639 13.83 -24.29 -10.14
N TYR A 640 13.42 -23.67 -11.25
CA TYR A 640 12.05 -23.78 -11.77
C TYR A 640 11.89 -24.72 -12.97
N SER A 641 12.98 -25.12 -13.67
CA SER A 641 12.84 -26.08 -14.77
C SER A 641 12.47 -27.48 -14.25
N GLY A 642 11.53 -28.12 -14.95
CA GLY A 642 10.92 -29.38 -14.58
C GLY A 642 9.88 -29.28 -13.45
N ALA A 643 9.54 -28.07 -12.98
CA ALA A 643 8.35 -27.85 -12.16
C ALA A 643 7.16 -27.56 -13.09
N GLU A 644 6.10 -28.36 -13.00
CA GLU A 644 4.88 -28.18 -13.79
C GLU A 644 3.87 -27.30 -13.05
N VAL A 645 3.23 -26.36 -13.76
CA VAL A 645 2.13 -25.52 -13.27
C VAL A 645 0.86 -25.79 -14.07
N ASP A 646 -0.26 -25.92 -13.36
CA ASP A 646 -1.59 -26.09 -13.96
C ASP A 646 -2.27 -24.73 -14.04
N PHE A 647 -2.85 -24.40 -15.19
CA PHE A 647 -3.56 -23.14 -15.42
C PHE A 647 -4.65 -23.29 -16.49
N VAL A 648 -5.57 -22.34 -16.52
CA VAL A 648 -6.61 -22.27 -17.56
C VAL A 648 -6.16 -21.28 -18.63
N GLU A 649 -6.19 -21.71 -19.89
CA GLU A 649 -5.78 -20.87 -21.03
C GLU A 649 -6.96 -20.55 -21.94
N ARG A 650 -7.12 -19.27 -22.31
CA ARG A 650 -8.08 -18.87 -23.33
C ARG A 650 -7.66 -19.43 -24.70
N GLN A 651 -8.56 -20.17 -25.31
CA GLN A 651 -8.33 -20.83 -26.60
C GLN A 651 -8.75 -19.92 -27.78
N PRO A 652 -8.15 -20.09 -28.97
CA PRO A 652 -8.59 -19.42 -30.20
C PRO A 652 -10.08 -19.66 -30.50
N ASP A 653 -10.75 -18.63 -31.04
CA ASP A 653 -12.21 -18.59 -31.27
C ASP A 653 -12.76 -19.66 -32.26
N ASP A 654 -11.90 -20.48 -32.87
CA ASP A 654 -12.28 -21.57 -33.79
C ASP A 654 -12.27 -22.98 -33.17
N LEU A 655 -11.88 -23.12 -31.90
CA LEU A 655 -11.92 -24.36 -31.14
C LEU A 655 -13.28 -24.61 -30.46
N SER A 656 -13.51 -25.84 -29.99
CA SER A 656 -14.83 -26.26 -29.46
C SER A 656 -15.16 -25.74 -28.06
N CYS A 657 -14.17 -25.25 -27.33
CA CYS A 657 -14.29 -24.63 -26.00
C CYS A 657 -13.45 -23.35 -26.01
N ALA A 658 -13.96 -22.27 -25.41
CA ALA A 658 -13.25 -20.98 -25.33
C ALA A 658 -12.06 -20.99 -24.36
N TYR A 659 -11.98 -22.01 -23.51
CA TYR A 659 -11.00 -22.19 -22.45
C TYR A 659 -10.64 -23.67 -22.34
N GLY A 660 -9.43 -23.97 -21.85
CA GLY A 660 -9.03 -25.34 -21.55
C GLY A 660 -7.87 -25.39 -20.55
N ASP A 661 -7.81 -26.51 -19.82
CA ASP A 661 -6.73 -26.82 -18.90
C ASP A 661 -5.39 -26.97 -19.64
N ARG A 662 -4.34 -26.43 -19.04
CA ARG A 662 -2.95 -26.57 -19.46
C ARG A 662 -2.10 -26.99 -18.27
N THR A 663 -1.09 -27.78 -18.57
CA THR A 663 0.02 -28.11 -17.67
C THR A 663 1.30 -27.81 -18.45
N GLU A 664 2.09 -26.84 -18.01
CA GLU A 664 3.34 -26.45 -18.67
C GLU A 664 4.45 -26.22 -17.64
N ASP A 665 5.69 -26.14 -18.11
CA ASP A 665 6.86 -25.89 -17.27
C ASP A 665 6.88 -24.45 -16.74
N VAL A 666 7.10 -24.26 -15.43
CA VAL A 666 7.12 -22.94 -14.78
C VAL A 666 8.17 -22.01 -15.40
N TRP A 667 9.36 -22.54 -15.69
CA TRP A 667 10.44 -21.73 -16.27
C TRP A 667 10.11 -21.30 -17.71
N GLU A 668 9.53 -22.18 -18.53
CA GLU A 668 9.06 -21.82 -19.87
C GLU A 668 7.85 -20.86 -19.85
N ARG A 669 6.79 -21.20 -19.11
CA ARG A 669 5.49 -20.52 -19.20
C ARG A 669 5.37 -19.25 -18.35
N VAL A 670 5.92 -19.28 -17.14
CA VAL A 670 5.78 -18.18 -16.16
C VAL A 670 6.97 -17.22 -16.26
N LEU A 671 8.17 -17.78 -16.35
CA LEU A 671 9.42 -17.02 -16.35
C LEU A 671 10.01 -16.83 -17.76
N GLY A 672 9.27 -17.20 -18.81
CA GLY A 672 9.59 -16.87 -20.21
C GLY A 672 10.91 -17.47 -20.71
N SER A 673 11.33 -18.62 -20.17
CA SER A 673 12.64 -19.24 -20.35
C SER A 673 13.82 -18.32 -19.99
N ASP A 674 13.67 -17.49 -18.95
CA ASP A 674 14.72 -16.58 -18.49
C ASP A 674 16.03 -17.33 -18.16
N GLN A 675 17.10 -17.00 -18.89
CA GLN A 675 18.43 -17.58 -18.72
C GLN A 675 19.28 -16.85 -17.68
N TYR A 676 18.66 -16.06 -16.79
CA TYR A 676 19.35 -15.38 -15.69
C TYR A 676 20.21 -16.37 -14.90
N SER A 677 21.48 -16.02 -14.77
CA SER A 677 22.43 -16.69 -13.89
C SER A 677 23.32 -15.60 -13.29
N GLY A 678 23.21 -15.42 -11.98
CA GLY A 678 23.80 -14.31 -11.25
C GLY A 678 24.42 -14.72 -9.92
N VAL A 679 25.03 -13.74 -9.26
CA VAL A 679 25.69 -13.91 -7.96
C VAL A 679 25.36 -12.73 -7.04
N ASN A 680 25.67 -12.88 -5.76
CA ASN A 680 25.60 -11.82 -4.74
C ASN A 680 24.16 -11.31 -4.52
N ILE A 681 24.01 -10.05 -4.09
CA ILE A 681 22.71 -9.50 -3.66
C ILE A 681 21.70 -9.40 -4.81
N GLU A 682 22.17 -9.15 -6.03
CA GLU A 682 21.32 -9.10 -7.25
C GLU A 682 20.65 -10.46 -7.51
N ALA A 683 21.40 -11.56 -7.36
CA ALA A 683 20.85 -12.90 -7.46
C ALA A 683 19.81 -13.21 -6.37
N PHE A 684 20.02 -12.72 -5.14
CA PHE A 684 19.07 -12.90 -4.04
C PHE A 684 17.75 -12.17 -4.30
N VAL A 685 17.82 -10.91 -4.73
CA VAL A 685 16.65 -10.14 -5.17
C VAL A 685 15.97 -10.86 -6.35
N LYS A 686 16.72 -11.34 -7.34
CA LYS A 686 16.15 -12.05 -8.49
C LYS A 686 15.44 -13.37 -8.12
N GLN A 687 15.90 -14.14 -7.14
CA GLN A 687 15.13 -15.31 -6.65
C GLN A 687 13.83 -14.88 -5.96
N ALA A 688 13.83 -13.78 -5.20
CA ALA A 688 12.62 -13.22 -4.59
C ALA A 688 11.65 -12.65 -5.65
N GLU A 689 12.17 -12.04 -6.72
CA GLU A 689 11.39 -11.59 -7.88
C GLU A 689 10.77 -12.76 -8.63
N ASP A 690 11.54 -13.82 -8.91
CA ASP A 690 11.04 -15.03 -9.57
C ASP A 690 9.95 -15.70 -8.71
N THR A 691 10.15 -15.75 -7.40
CA THR A 691 9.12 -16.17 -6.42
C THR A 691 7.85 -15.35 -6.56
N ARG A 692 7.93 -14.01 -6.54
CA ARG A 692 6.75 -13.15 -6.72
C ARG A 692 6.10 -13.34 -8.09
N ASN A 693 6.88 -13.51 -9.16
CA ASN A 693 6.34 -13.71 -10.51
C ASN A 693 5.57 -15.04 -10.60
N VAL A 694 6.05 -16.12 -9.96
CA VAL A 694 5.31 -17.38 -9.82
C VAL A 694 4.05 -17.18 -8.98
N ILE A 695 4.12 -16.47 -7.85
CA ILE A 695 2.94 -16.10 -7.03
C ILE A 695 1.92 -15.31 -7.85
N GLN A 696 2.36 -14.36 -8.69
CA GLN A 696 1.49 -13.57 -9.54
C GLN A 696 0.82 -14.43 -10.61
N PHE A 697 1.54 -15.39 -11.18
CA PHE A 697 0.99 -16.31 -12.18
C PHE A 697 -0.03 -17.28 -11.60
N ILE A 698 0.28 -17.97 -10.49
CA ILE A 698 -0.66 -18.93 -9.87
C ILE A 698 -1.92 -18.27 -9.30
N HIS A 699 -1.90 -16.94 -9.09
CA HIS A 699 -3.08 -16.14 -8.74
C HIS A 699 -3.74 -15.45 -9.94
N THR A 700 -3.16 -15.48 -11.15
CA THR A 700 -3.84 -15.01 -12.37
C THR A 700 -4.56 -16.19 -13.04
N VAL A 701 -5.87 -16.26 -12.80
CA VAL A 701 -6.67 -17.48 -12.98
C VAL A 701 -6.87 -17.89 -14.44
N ILE A 702 -6.66 -16.97 -15.40
CA ILE A 702 -6.67 -17.25 -16.84
C ILE A 702 -5.44 -16.63 -17.48
N GLN A 703 -4.77 -17.43 -18.31
CA GLN A 703 -3.66 -16.98 -19.14
C GLN A 703 -4.12 -16.79 -20.59
N ASP A 704 -3.65 -15.71 -21.22
CA ASP A 704 -3.69 -15.59 -22.67
C ASP A 704 -2.68 -16.56 -23.32
N PRO A 705 -2.98 -17.08 -24.53
CA PRO A 705 -2.05 -17.94 -25.24
C PRO A 705 -0.78 -17.16 -25.59
N LEU A 706 0.39 -17.80 -25.47
CA LEU A 706 1.64 -17.20 -25.88
C LEU A 706 1.57 -16.79 -27.37
N PRO A 707 2.04 -15.60 -27.77
CA PRO A 707 2.07 -15.21 -29.17
C PRO A 707 2.86 -16.23 -30.00
N GLU A 708 2.29 -16.72 -31.10
CA GLU A 708 3.01 -17.61 -32.02
C GLU A 708 4.34 -16.95 -32.43
N ALA A 709 5.46 -17.62 -32.15
CA ALA A 709 6.78 -17.13 -32.52
C ALA A 709 6.91 -17.05 -34.06
N ILE A 710 7.06 -15.83 -34.58
CA ILE A 710 7.06 -15.47 -36.01
C ILE A 710 8.37 -15.88 -36.72
#